data_AF-A0A9E2QB80-F1
#
_entry.id   AF-A0A9E2QB80-F1
#
_cell.length_a   1.000
_cell.length_b   1.000
_cell.length_c   1.000
_cell.angle_alpha   90.00
_cell.angle_beta   90.00
_cell.angle_gamma   90.00
#
_symmetry.space_group_name_H-M   'P 1'
#
loop_
_entity.id
_entity.type
_entity.pdbx_description
1 polymer ?
#
loop_
_entity_poly.entity_id
_entity_poly.type
_entity_poly.pdbx_seq_one_letter_code
_entity_poly.pdbx_strand_id
1 'polypeptide(L)'
;MLTSRGMQGVVNVVVLLMLLATVILGATMVLPMKSPLGILMGKMASQKGMISGMLSTLDPKVLAYAMNADPGMMSELLEELDPEIVAEAVNNNGEWITELIGYLDPVAMSSGMNDNVDFIVQLLDYLDPAVVASAVNANGDFITELIGELDPKTLAASMEGSMDFNNKVTALLDPRVIADAISANETFMTELMGNLSTDVLASAINANAETSAQTMNYLNVGVLASIINANGPFLADLVGSLDPGLVAKAMSQDQQFTVDLVNRLDPIVIAGILNGSATTVTGVLERLSPELISAMANNQAMTAKLMDKLSPSSIGGLVNQVGGFAAALINALDPTVIAGVLNNNISFVTAMSDSTNPEIIANVLKNEQYLIDVIARLNPVIIANAMNANTQMMTGLIGHLDPQAIASIVNDNTGWIADLTNAMSAANAADSINASSGFLTALISKLDPAVLAAAMNANPESTSDIMKYLNTTVIAGVINSNGTFLTNLVKHLNTTVLANAMNANPEMMSDMMGDLNPAVIASVVNANGAFMTDLMNRLNPQNTAAALNANKQFLTLLLHEDADPGTPGVQPGIKPDVLTYAINNNQAFMNGLIANMDAESAAAPGNDSDFSERLMHPGALDPYMVANLISTNGSVISELVGHLDPQGVANAINLNGAFLTELMLHSNNEDLTSMINDNGTIQAMLKDLVGLLDGDVIGQAMSQDPGMMEAMFAEPPDGIDPQIIIDVLESNEGRDFITKIMGYMSPSGTVDLLTSSGNFISDLLYWNNSTLAGLNPQVIINALAGPAGNPNQNVLRRTIMYGCSRVSILGWDLDSWGWSQVVDARKANSAGNPHRW
;
A
#
# COMPACT_ATOMS: atom_id res chain seq x y z
N MET A 1 -21.17 48.51 -102.24
CA MET A 1 -20.92 49.76 -101.50
C MET A 1 -19.43 49.99 -101.47
N LEU A 2 -18.97 50.91 -102.33
CA LEU A 2 -17.57 51.23 -102.58
C LEU A 2 -17.18 52.35 -101.61
N THR A 3 -16.29 52.06 -100.65
CA THR A 3 -15.55 53.10 -99.94
C THR A 3 -14.55 53.72 -100.91
N SER A 4 -14.50 55.05 -100.94
CA SER A 4 -13.72 55.82 -101.90
C SER A 4 -12.22 55.57 -101.73
N ARG A 5 -11.45 55.71 -102.83
CA ARG A 5 -9.98 55.65 -102.82
C ARG A 5 -9.32 56.68 -101.87
N GLY A 6 -10.07 57.67 -101.38
CA GLY A 6 -9.63 58.57 -100.31
C GLY A 6 -9.66 57.95 -98.91
N MET A 7 -10.60 57.03 -98.64
CA MET A 7 -10.74 56.37 -97.33
C MET A 7 -9.66 55.30 -97.09
N GLN A 8 -9.21 54.64 -98.16
CA GLN A 8 -8.09 53.69 -98.10
C GLN A 8 -6.74 54.38 -97.86
N GLY A 9 -6.57 55.61 -98.34
CA GLY A 9 -5.38 56.43 -98.03
C GLY A 9 -5.34 56.88 -96.57
N VAL A 10 -6.48 57.28 -96.01
CA VAL A 10 -6.59 57.67 -94.59
C VAL A 10 -6.37 56.47 -93.67
N VAL A 11 -6.96 55.30 -93.99
CA VAL A 11 -6.76 54.08 -93.20
C VAL A 11 -5.31 53.60 -93.27
N ASN A 12 -4.66 53.66 -94.43
CA ASN A 12 -3.24 53.28 -94.52
C ASN A 12 -2.32 54.25 -93.77
N VAL A 13 -2.63 55.55 -93.74
CA VAL A 13 -1.87 56.55 -92.96
C VAL A 13 -2.11 56.39 -91.46
N VAL A 14 -3.33 56.06 -91.04
CA VAL A 14 -3.67 55.78 -89.63
C VAL A 14 -3.02 54.48 -89.16
N VAL A 15 -3.02 53.42 -89.96
CA VAL A 15 -2.34 52.16 -89.64
C VAL A 15 -0.82 52.33 -89.66
N LEU A 16 -0.24 53.12 -90.57
CA LEU A 16 1.19 53.47 -90.54
C LEU A 16 1.54 54.34 -89.34
N LEU A 17 0.68 55.28 -88.92
CA LEU A 17 0.91 56.10 -87.73
C LEU A 17 0.75 55.29 -86.44
N MET A 18 -0.17 54.32 -86.39
CA MET A 18 -0.28 53.39 -85.27
C MET A 18 0.93 52.45 -85.24
N LEU A 19 1.34 51.86 -86.36
CA LEU A 19 2.56 51.02 -86.42
C LEU A 19 3.83 51.83 -86.09
N LEU A 20 3.93 53.08 -86.55
CA LEU A 20 5.05 53.96 -86.21
C LEU A 20 4.98 54.36 -84.73
N ALA A 21 3.80 54.58 -84.15
CA ALA A 21 3.62 54.85 -82.73
C ALA A 21 3.89 53.62 -81.85
N THR A 22 3.54 52.40 -82.30
CA THR A 22 3.85 51.15 -81.61
C THR A 22 5.33 50.79 -81.74
N VAL A 23 5.97 51.09 -82.87
CA VAL A 23 7.43 50.96 -83.05
C VAL A 23 8.18 52.05 -82.29
N ILE A 24 7.65 53.27 -82.17
CA ILE A 24 8.23 54.32 -81.32
C ILE A 24 8.02 53.99 -79.84
N LEU A 25 6.85 53.50 -79.42
CA LEU A 25 6.58 53.08 -78.04
C LEU A 25 7.42 51.85 -77.65
N GLY A 26 7.51 50.86 -78.55
CA GLY A 26 8.39 49.71 -78.40
C GLY A 26 9.88 50.09 -78.42
N ALA A 27 10.29 51.07 -79.25
CA ALA A 27 11.66 51.57 -79.27
C ALA A 27 11.97 52.50 -78.09
N THR A 28 10.99 53.17 -77.49
CA THR A 28 11.16 53.98 -76.28
C THR A 28 11.13 53.14 -75.00
N MET A 29 10.52 51.95 -75.01
CA MET A 29 10.64 50.96 -73.93
C MET A 29 11.99 50.24 -73.93
N VAL A 30 12.75 50.29 -75.04
CA VAL A 30 14.14 49.80 -75.13
C VAL A 30 15.16 50.95 -74.97
N LEU A 31 14.72 52.17 -74.63
CA LEU A 31 15.66 53.22 -74.24
C LEU A 31 16.14 52.94 -72.81
N PRO A 32 17.46 52.97 -72.55
CA PRO A 32 17.97 52.75 -71.21
C PRO A 32 17.35 53.75 -70.23
N MET A 33 16.74 53.24 -69.16
CA MET A 33 15.99 54.01 -68.15
C MET A 33 16.80 55.13 -67.48
N LYS A 34 18.11 55.18 -67.70
CA LYS A 34 19.01 56.22 -67.18
C LYS A 34 18.94 57.57 -67.93
N SER A 35 18.07 57.72 -68.93
CA SER A 35 17.88 59.03 -69.58
C SER A 35 16.93 59.92 -68.76
N PRO A 36 17.17 61.26 -68.68
CA PRO A 36 16.25 62.20 -68.02
C PRO A 36 14.81 62.15 -68.55
N LEU A 37 14.61 61.64 -69.76
CA LEU A 37 13.31 61.44 -70.39
C LEU A 37 12.56 60.25 -69.77
N GLY A 38 13.27 59.20 -69.33
CA GLY A 38 12.71 58.04 -68.64
C GLY A 38 12.10 58.43 -67.29
N ILE A 39 12.85 59.18 -66.48
CA ILE A 39 12.36 59.74 -65.20
C ILE A 39 11.15 60.67 -65.42
N LEU A 40 11.16 61.47 -66.49
CA LEU A 40 10.01 62.35 -66.82
C LEU A 40 8.77 61.52 -67.23
N MET A 41 8.96 60.47 -68.02
CA MET A 41 7.89 59.56 -68.42
C MET A 41 7.36 58.75 -67.24
N GLY A 42 8.23 58.29 -66.32
CA GLY A 42 7.83 57.65 -65.06
C GLY A 42 6.97 58.58 -64.20
N LYS A 43 7.36 59.86 -64.06
CA LYS A 43 6.57 60.88 -63.35
C LYS A 43 5.27 61.26 -64.06
N MET A 44 5.22 61.24 -65.39
CA MET A 44 3.99 61.48 -66.14
C MET A 44 3.04 60.29 -66.07
N ALA A 45 3.57 59.06 -66.18
CA ALA A 45 2.80 57.83 -65.98
C ALA A 45 2.21 57.81 -64.57
N SER A 46 2.97 58.26 -63.56
CA SER A 46 2.53 58.41 -62.17
C SER A 46 1.47 59.52 -61.94
N GLN A 47 0.89 60.14 -62.98
CA GLN A 47 -0.27 61.01 -62.77
C GLN A 47 -1.51 60.19 -62.40
N LYS A 48 -2.16 60.58 -61.29
CA LYS A 48 -3.39 59.95 -60.78
C LYS A 48 -4.43 59.76 -61.89
N GLY A 49 -4.83 58.51 -62.12
CA GLY A 49 -5.81 58.10 -63.14
C GLY A 49 -5.24 57.82 -64.54
N MET A 50 -4.01 58.25 -64.86
CA MET A 50 -3.41 57.98 -66.18
C MET A 50 -3.08 56.49 -66.35
N ILE A 51 -2.42 55.87 -65.35
CA ILE A 51 -2.13 54.41 -65.38
C ILE A 51 -3.42 53.62 -65.46
N SER A 52 -4.38 53.89 -64.56
CA SER A 52 -5.67 53.20 -64.55
C SER A 52 -6.39 53.28 -65.91
N GLY A 53 -6.42 54.47 -66.52
CA GLY A 53 -6.99 54.65 -67.85
C GLY A 53 -6.25 53.89 -68.96
N MET A 54 -4.91 53.88 -68.92
CA MET A 54 -4.10 53.13 -69.87
C MET A 54 -4.34 51.61 -69.74
N LEU A 55 -4.28 51.07 -68.52
CA LEU A 55 -4.49 49.63 -68.26
C LEU A 55 -5.84 49.15 -68.80
N SER A 56 -6.92 49.93 -68.58
CA SER A 56 -8.26 49.58 -69.09
C SER A 56 -8.36 49.48 -70.61
N THR A 57 -7.38 50.01 -71.35
CA THR A 57 -7.33 50.00 -72.82
C THR A 57 -6.28 49.07 -73.41
N LEU A 58 -5.37 48.55 -72.59
CA LEU A 58 -4.31 47.63 -73.02
C LEU A 58 -4.83 46.20 -73.05
N ASP A 59 -4.36 45.42 -74.03
CA ASP A 59 -4.61 43.97 -74.05
C ASP A 59 -3.71 43.31 -72.99
N PRO A 60 -4.28 42.68 -71.94
CA PRO A 60 -3.50 42.08 -70.86
C PRO A 60 -2.53 41.02 -71.38
N LYS A 61 -2.90 40.27 -72.43
CA LYS A 61 -2.05 39.23 -73.00
C LYS A 61 -0.81 39.81 -73.67
N VAL A 62 -0.96 40.94 -74.37
CA VAL A 62 0.17 41.61 -75.04
C VAL A 62 1.15 42.15 -74.01
N LEU A 63 0.64 42.72 -72.92
CA LEU A 63 1.49 43.21 -71.84
C LEU A 63 2.19 42.05 -71.11
N ALA A 64 1.48 40.97 -70.79
CA ALA A 64 2.10 39.78 -70.19
C ALA A 64 3.21 39.21 -71.07
N TYR A 65 2.99 39.11 -72.39
CA TYR A 65 4.04 38.66 -73.31
C TYR A 65 5.28 39.55 -73.28
N ALA A 66 5.10 40.87 -73.18
CA ALA A 66 6.21 41.82 -73.05
C ALA A 66 6.94 41.65 -71.71
N MET A 67 6.19 41.51 -70.60
CA MET A 67 6.75 41.29 -69.26
C MET A 67 7.52 39.96 -69.17
N ASN A 68 6.99 38.88 -69.76
CA ASN A 68 7.64 37.57 -69.77
C ASN A 68 8.90 37.56 -70.66
N ALA A 69 8.95 38.40 -71.70
CA ALA A 69 10.10 38.49 -72.60
C ALA A 69 11.30 39.22 -71.98
N ASP A 70 11.07 40.10 -70.99
CA ASP A 70 12.11 40.82 -70.26
C ASP A 70 11.78 40.94 -68.76
N PRO A 71 12.08 39.89 -67.96
CA PRO A 71 11.81 39.91 -66.52
C PRO A 71 12.53 41.04 -65.77
N GLY A 72 13.73 41.43 -66.24
CA GLY A 72 14.52 42.49 -65.63
C GLY A 72 13.86 43.86 -65.76
N MET A 73 13.12 44.08 -66.86
CA MET A 73 12.32 45.29 -67.06
C MET A 73 11.27 45.46 -65.96
N MET A 74 10.72 44.37 -65.39
CA MET A 74 9.77 44.46 -64.29
C MET A 74 10.44 45.00 -63.03
N SER A 75 11.60 44.44 -62.65
CA SER A 75 12.33 44.91 -61.46
C SER A 75 12.66 46.40 -61.58
N GLU A 76 13.20 46.77 -62.74
CA GLU A 76 13.53 48.15 -63.11
C GLU A 76 12.30 49.08 -63.06
N LEU A 77 11.15 48.62 -63.56
CA LEU A 77 9.92 49.41 -63.56
C LEU A 77 9.37 49.61 -62.14
N LEU A 78 9.35 48.56 -61.31
CA LEU A 78 8.83 48.62 -59.94
C LEU A 78 9.64 49.58 -59.05
N GLU A 79 10.96 49.66 -59.25
CA GLU A 79 11.83 50.61 -58.53
C GLU A 79 11.45 52.09 -58.75
N GLU A 80 10.87 52.43 -59.91
CA GLU A 80 10.57 53.80 -60.32
C GLU A 80 9.09 54.18 -60.14
N LEU A 81 8.23 53.23 -59.76
CA LEU A 81 6.80 53.45 -59.58
C LEU A 81 6.46 53.89 -58.15
N ASP A 82 5.38 54.67 -58.02
CA ASP A 82 4.80 55.01 -56.72
C ASP A 82 3.79 53.92 -56.30
N PRO A 83 3.99 53.25 -55.14
CA PRO A 83 3.10 52.18 -54.68
C PRO A 83 1.63 52.59 -54.58
N GLU A 84 1.32 53.83 -54.14
CA GLU A 84 -0.07 54.27 -53.97
C GLU A 84 -0.78 54.37 -55.33
N ILE A 85 -0.08 54.89 -56.34
CA ILE A 85 -0.64 55.07 -57.69
C ILE A 85 -0.82 53.73 -58.39
N VAL A 86 0.11 52.79 -58.19
CA VAL A 86 -0.02 51.42 -58.70
C VAL A 86 -1.20 50.72 -58.03
N ALA A 87 -1.33 50.81 -56.70
CA ALA A 87 -2.47 50.24 -55.99
C ALA A 87 -3.81 50.82 -56.46
N GLU A 88 -3.92 52.14 -56.64
CA GLU A 88 -5.13 52.77 -57.19
C GLU A 88 -5.44 52.24 -58.60
N ALA A 89 -4.42 52.01 -59.43
CA ALA A 89 -4.61 51.44 -60.74
C ALA A 89 -5.08 49.97 -60.68
N VAL A 90 -4.51 49.16 -59.79
CA VAL A 90 -4.89 47.76 -59.57
C VAL A 90 -6.32 47.67 -59.03
N ASN A 91 -6.65 48.43 -57.99
CA ASN A 91 -7.96 48.42 -57.34
C ASN A 91 -9.10 48.79 -58.32
N ASN A 92 -8.83 49.71 -59.25
CA ASN A 92 -9.80 50.13 -60.26
C ASN A 92 -9.90 49.18 -61.48
N ASN A 93 -8.98 48.23 -61.63
CA ASN A 93 -8.88 47.35 -62.81
C ASN A 93 -8.79 45.86 -62.44
N GLY A 94 -9.45 45.42 -61.36
CA GLY A 94 -9.34 44.05 -60.84
C GLY A 94 -9.59 42.92 -61.85
N GLU A 95 -10.61 43.02 -62.70
CA GLU A 95 -10.89 42.01 -63.74
C GLU A 95 -9.75 41.92 -64.76
N TRP A 96 -9.24 43.07 -65.21
CA TRP A 96 -8.13 43.15 -66.15
C TRP A 96 -6.84 42.59 -65.55
N ILE A 97 -6.56 42.89 -64.28
CA ILE A 97 -5.41 42.33 -63.54
C ILE A 97 -5.54 40.82 -63.42
N THR A 98 -6.75 40.33 -63.14
CA THR A 98 -7.03 38.89 -63.06
C THR A 98 -6.72 38.18 -64.39
N GLU A 99 -7.10 38.77 -65.52
CA GLU A 99 -6.79 38.24 -66.85
C GLU A 99 -5.30 38.35 -67.19
N LEU A 100 -4.64 39.44 -66.82
CA LEU A 100 -3.19 39.63 -67.00
C LEU A 100 -2.40 38.52 -66.30
N ILE A 101 -2.72 38.23 -65.04
CA ILE A 101 -2.03 37.21 -64.23
C ILE A 101 -2.10 35.84 -64.92
N GLY A 102 -3.23 35.49 -65.53
CA GLY A 102 -3.39 34.22 -66.26
C GLY A 102 -2.49 34.06 -67.50
N TYR A 103 -1.80 35.13 -67.93
CA TYR A 103 -0.84 35.11 -69.04
C TYR A 103 0.61 35.33 -68.62
N LEU A 104 0.88 35.64 -67.35
CA LEU A 104 2.24 35.85 -66.87
C LEU A 104 2.99 34.53 -66.67
N ASP A 105 4.31 34.60 -66.80
CA ASP A 105 5.21 33.51 -66.45
C ASP A 105 5.57 33.63 -64.95
N PRO A 106 5.29 32.61 -64.12
CA PRO A 106 5.60 32.62 -62.70
C PRO A 106 7.07 32.94 -62.39
N VAL A 107 8.01 32.46 -63.22
CA VAL A 107 9.46 32.67 -63.01
C VAL A 107 9.84 34.13 -63.29
N ALA A 108 9.26 34.73 -64.32
CA ALA A 108 9.51 36.13 -64.65
C ALA A 108 8.96 37.04 -63.54
N MET A 109 7.77 36.73 -63.03
CA MET A 109 7.13 37.47 -61.95
C MET A 109 7.87 37.31 -60.62
N SER A 110 8.32 36.10 -60.27
CA SER A 110 9.02 35.84 -59.01
C SER A 110 10.34 36.61 -58.93
N SER A 111 11.10 36.72 -60.03
CA SER A 111 12.32 37.52 -60.09
C SER A 111 12.03 38.98 -59.76
N GLY A 112 11.01 39.57 -60.41
CA GLY A 112 10.59 40.95 -60.14
C GLY A 112 10.17 41.16 -58.68
N MET A 113 9.44 40.20 -58.12
CA MET A 113 8.96 40.28 -56.73
C MET A 113 10.09 40.14 -55.71
N ASN A 114 11.00 39.19 -55.92
CA ASN A 114 12.13 38.95 -55.01
C ASN A 114 13.09 40.17 -54.96
N ASP A 115 13.25 40.89 -56.08
CA ASP A 115 14.11 42.07 -56.14
C ASP A 115 13.48 43.32 -55.49
N ASN A 116 12.15 43.37 -55.31
CA ASN A 116 11.39 44.60 -54.98
C ASN A 116 10.52 44.50 -53.72
N VAL A 117 11.02 43.83 -52.68
CA VAL A 117 10.28 43.56 -51.43
C VAL A 117 9.73 44.84 -50.78
N ASP A 118 10.56 45.88 -50.65
CA ASP A 118 10.19 47.12 -49.97
C ASP A 118 9.07 47.87 -50.70
N PHE A 119 9.07 47.81 -52.04
CA PHE A 119 8.00 48.35 -52.86
C PHE A 119 6.71 47.56 -52.67
N ILE A 120 6.79 46.21 -52.66
CA ILE A 120 5.63 45.34 -52.46
C ILE A 120 5.00 45.57 -51.09
N VAL A 121 5.78 45.66 -50.02
CA VAL A 121 5.26 45.94 -48.67
C VAL A 121 4.49 47.25 -48.65
N GLN A 122 5.05 48.32 -49.23
CA GLN A 122 4.36 49.61 -49.34
C GLN A 122 3.12 49.55 -50.24
N LEU A 123 3.15 48.74 -51.29
CA LEU A 123 2.02 48.55 -52.20
C LEU A 123 0.83 47.89 -51.48
N LEU A 124 1.11 46.89 -50.63
CA LEU A 124 0.08 46.15 -49.89
C LEU A 124 -0.71 47.06 -48.92
N ASP A 125 -0.13 48.16 -48.44
CA ASP A 125 -0.84 49.14 -47.60
C ASP A 125 -1.98 49.87 -48.34
N TYR A 126 -1.93 49.94 -49.67
CA TYR A 126 -2.89 50.67 -50.50
C TYR A 126 -3.82 49.76 -51.33
N LEU A 127 -3.51 48.47 -51.44
CA LEU A 127 -4.31 47.52 -52.20
C LEU A 127 -5.63 47.18 -51.48
N ASP A 128 -6.69 46.96 -52.26
CA ASP A 128 -7.96 46.41 -51.76
C ASP A 128 -7.83 44.89 -51.63
N PRO A 129 -7.95 44.33 -50.40
CA PRO A 129 -7.86 42.89 -50.18
C PRO A 129 -8.84 42.07 -51.03
N ALA A 130 -10.03 42.60 -51.33
CA ALA A 130 -11.03 41.89 -52.11
C ALA A 130 -10.64 41.75 -53.59
N VAL A 131 -10.01 42.77 -54.16
CA VAL A 131 -9.51 42.74 -55.54
C VAL A 131 -8.39 41.71 -55.66
N VAL A 132 -7.45 41.72 -54.72
CA VAL A 132 -6.34 40.76 -54.70
C VAL A 132 -6.84 39.34 -54.47
N ALA A 133 -7.75 39.11 -53.52
CA ALA A 133 -8.31 37.78 -53.27
C ALA A 133 -9.07 37.24 -54.49
N SER A 134 -9.85 38.08 -55.19
CA SER A 134 -10.53 37.68 -56.43
C SER A 134 -9.54 37.26 -57.52
N ALA A 135 -8.45 38.01 -57.69
CA ALA A 135 -7.43 37.69 -58.68
C ALA A 135 -6.68 36.39 -58.34
N VAL A 136 -6.35 36.17 -57.07
CA VAL A 136 -5.71 34.94 -56.59
C VAL A 136 -6.63 33.73 -56.78
N ASN A 137 -7.89 33.83 -56.38
CA ASN A 137 -8.86 32.74 -56.51
C ASN A 137 -9.08 32.31 -57.97
N ALA A 138 -9.03 33.26 -58.91
CA ALA A 138 -9.17 32.97 -60.33
C ALA A 138 -7.91 32.37 -60.99
N ASN A 139 -6.74 32.49 -60.33
CA ASN A 139 -5.44 32.12 -60.90
C ASN A 139 -4.69 31.11 -60.01
N GLY A 140 -5.40 30.19 -59.34
CA GLY A 140 -4.81 29.26 -58.36
C GLY A 140 -3.61 28.44 -58.89
N ASP A 141 -3.67 27.95 -60.13
CA ASP A 141 -2.55 27.19 -60.73
C ASP A 141 -1.30 28.06 -60.91
N PHE A 142 -1.46 29.27 -61.44
CA PHE A 142 -0.36 30.23 -61.59
C PHE A 142 0.23 30.61 -60.23
N ILE A 143 -0.61 30.88 -59.22
CA ILE A 143 -0.16 31.23 -57.87
C ILE A 143 0.60 30.06 -57.23
N THR A 144 0.16 28.83 -57.49
CA THR A 144 0.84 27.62 -57.02
C THR A 144 2.24 27.49 -57.61
N GLU A 145 2.41 27.73 -58.91
CA GLU A 145 3.72 27.75 -59.56
C GLU A 145 4.58 28.93 -59.07
N LEU A 146 3.99 30.12 -58.93
CA LEU A 146 4.68 31.34 -58.49
C LEU A 146 5.28 31.16 -57.09
N ILE A 147 4.51 30.60 -56.16
CA ILE A 147 4.99 30.36 -54.79
C ILE A 147 6.25 29.48 -54.79
N GLY A 148 6.34 28.49 -55.67
CA GLY A 148 7.52 27.64 -55.78
C GLY A 148 8.78 28.34 -56.27
N GLU A 149 8.63 29.51 -56.92
CA GLU A 149 9.71 30.31 -57.49
C GLU A 149 10.07 31.54 -56.63
N LEU A 150 9.31 31.84 -55.57
CA LEU A 150 9.60 32.93 -54.64
C LEU A 150 10.74 32.57 -53.68
N ASP A 151 11.48 33.56 -53.18
CA ASP A 151 12.43 33.38 -52.09
C ASP A 151 11.67 33.36 -50.75
N PRO A 152 11.70 32.24 -49.98
CA PRO A 152 10.98 32.13 -48.72
C PRO A 152 11.35 33.21 -47.70
N LYS A 153 12.62 33.63 -47.66
CA LYS A 153 13.08 34.66 -46.71
C LYS A 153 12.51 36.03 -47.04
N THR A 154 12.50 36.33 -48.33
CA THR A 154 11.94 37.57 -48.88
C THR A 154 10.44 37.65 -48.66
N LEU A 155 9.71 36.54 -48.91
CA LEU A 155 8.29 36.49 -48.64
C LEU A 155 7.99 36.62 -47.13
N ALA A 156 8.76 35.95 -46.26
CA ALA A 156 8.59 36.07 -44.81
C ALA A 156 8.68 37.54 -44.35
N ALA A 157 9.70 38.29 -44.81
CA ALA A 157 9.86 39.70 -44.46
C ALA A 157 8.66 40.56 -44.94
N SER A 158 8.15 40.29 -46.14
CA SER A 158 6.97 40.98 -46.67
C SER A 158 5.69 40.67 -45.86
N MET A 159 5.54 39.41 -45.45
CA MET A 159 4.40 38.97 -44.64
C MET A 159 4.36 39.64 -43.26
N GLU A 160 5.51 39.81 -42.62
CA GLU A 160 5.62 40.52 -41.33
C GLU A 160 5.27 42.00 -41.45
N GLY A 161 5.65 42.65 -42.56
CA GLY A 161 5.33 44.05 -42.83
C GLY A 161 3.84 44.33 -43.12
N SER A 162 3.08 43.33 -43.56
CA SER A 162 1.75 43.52 -44.17
C SER A 162 0.64 42.69 -43.50
N MET A 163 0.75 42.42 -42.20
CA MET A 163 -0.11 41.46 -41.49
C MET A 163 -1.62 41.75 -41.59
N ASP A 164 -2.05 43.02 -41.45
CA ASP A 164 -3.48 43.38 -41.51
C ASP A 164 -4.07 43.13 -42.91
N PHE A 165 -3.31 43.49 -43.95
CA PHE A 165 -3.69 43.22 -45.33
C PHE A 165 -3.78 41.71 -45.59
N ASN A 166 -2.74 40.96 -45.20
CA ASN A 166 -2.68 39.51 -45.38
C ASN A 166 -3.87 38.83 -44.69
N ASN A 167 -4.22 39.24 -43.47
CA ASN A 167 -5.38 38.69 -42.76
C ASN A 167 -6.69 38.93 -43.52
N LYS A 168 -6.90 40.13 -44.07
CA LYS A 168 -8.10 40.44 -44.86
C LYS A 168 -8.14 39.65 -46.17
N VAL A 169 -7.00 39.49 -46.85
CA VAL A 169 -6.92 38.68 -48.08
C VAL A 169 -7.22 37.23 -47.76
N THR A 170 -6.54 36.63 -46.78
CA THR A 170 -6.74 35.22 -46.40
C THR A 170 -8.20 34.92 -46.04
N ALA A 171 -8.90 35.83 -45.37
CA ALA A 171 -10.33 35.67 -45.07
C ALA A 171 -11.22 35.57 -46.32
N LEU A 172 -10.76 36.09 -47.47
CA LEU A 172 -11.48 36.13 -48.74
C LEU A 172 -11.00 35.09 -49.76
N LEU A 173 -9.90 34.39 -49.48
CA LEU A 173 -9.36 33.35 -50.36
C LEU A 173 -10.18 32.06 -50.29
N ASP A 174 -10.29 31.36 -51.42
CA ASP A 174 -10.84 30.01 -51.48
C ASP A 174 -9.88 29.06 -50.73
N PRO A 175 -10.35 28.35 -49.68
CA PRO A 175 -9.55 27.42 -48.91
C PRO A 175 -8.84 26.35 -49.76
N ARG A 176 -9.42 25.98 -50.90
CA ARG A 176 -8.83 25.00 -51.82
C ARG A 176 -7.62 25.56 -52.55
N VAL A 177 -7.66 26.82 -52.99
CA VAL A 177 -6.53 27.46 -53.66
C VAL A 177 -5.33 27.55 -52.71
N ILE A 178 -5.58 27.91 -51.45
CA ILE A 178 -4.54 27.89 -50.40
C ILE A 178 -3.98 26.47 -50.22
N ALA A 179 -4.86 25.46 -50.14
CA ALA A 179 -4.43 24.09 -49.89
C ALA A 179 -3.64 23.47 -51.05
N ASP A 180 -4.05 23.73 -52.29
CA ASP A 180 -3.36 23.28 -53.50
C ASP A 180 -1.97 23.92 -53.58
N ALA A 181 -1.88 25.23 -53.32
CA ALA A 181 -0.63 25.97 -53.25
C ALA A 181 0.33 25.43 -52.19
N ILE A 182 -0.14 25.19 -50.96
CA ILE A 182 0.68 24.61 -49.88
C ILE A 182 1.12 23.19 -50.24
N SER A 183 0.21 22.37 -50.75
CA SER A 183 0.46 20.95 -51.02
C SER A 183 1.46 20.74 -52.17
N ALA A 184 1.55 21.66 -53.13
CA ALA A 184 2.50 21.61 -54.23
C ALA A 184 3.91 22.11 -53.86
N ASN A 185 4.04 22.89 -52.78
CA ASN A 185 5.24 23.67 -52.46
C ASN A 185 5.90 23.24 -51.14
N GLU A 186 6.05 21.94 -50.89
CA GLU A 186 6.56 21.38 -49.62
C GLU A 186 7.90 22.00 -49.17
N THR A 187 8.90 22.02 -50.06
CA THR A 187 10.25 22.55 -49.75
C THR A 187 10.18 24.04 -49.41
N PHE A 188 9.51 24.82 -50.26
CA PHE A 188 9.34 26.25 -50.06
C PHE A 188 8.61 26.54 -48.74
N MET A 189 7.51 25.85 -48.44
CA MET A 189 6.75 26.03 -47.21
C MET A 189 7.57 25.65 -45.97
N THR A 190 8.40 24.61 -46.07
CA THR A 190 9.32 24.21 -45.00
C THR A 190 10.32 25.33 -44.69
N GLU A 191 10.92 25.94 -45.71
CA GLU A 191 11.86 27.05 -45.56
C GLU A 191 11.17 28.34 -45.12
N LEU A 192 9.98 28.63 -45.64
CA LEU A 192 9.19 29.82 -45.28
C LEU A 192 8.85 29.80 -43.79
N MET A 193 8.33 28.69 -43.28
CA MET A 193 8.00 28.57 -41.85
C MET A 193 9.23 28.73 -40.96
N GLY A 194 10.40 28.25 -41.40
CA GLY A 194 11.66 28.45 -40.68
C GLY A 194 12.12 29.92 -40.63
N ASN A 195 11.60 30.78 -41.50
CA ASN A 195 11.92 32.21 -41.55
C ASN A 195 10.84 33.12 -40.95
N LEU A 196 9.62 32.61 -40.72
CA LEU A 196 8.54 33.38 -40.09
C LEU A 196 8.70 33.41 -38.57
N SER A 197 8.22 34.48 -37.92
CA SER A 197 8.03 34.47 -36.47
C SER A 197 6.73 33.75 -36.08
N THR A 198 6.78 33.01 -34.96
CA THR A 198 5.63 32.24 -34.45
C THR A 198 4.44 33.13 -34.10
N ASP A 199 4.68 34.34 -33.59
CA ASP A 199 3.65 35.31 -33.24
C ASP A 199 2.90 35.85 -34.46
N VAL A 200 3.63 36.11 -35.55
CA VAL A 200 3.05 36.58 -36.83
C VAL A 200 2.14 35.50 -37.41
N LEU A 201 2.65 34.26 -37.47
CA LEU A 201 1.88 33.14 -38.00
C LEU A 201 0.68 32.78 -37.10
N ALA A 202 0.85 32.78 -35.77
CA ALA A 202 -0.25 32.54 -34.83
C ALA A 202 -1.34 33.61 -34.96
N SER A 203 -0.95 34.89 -35.07
CA SER A 203 -1.90 36.00 -35.25
C SER A 203 -2.69 35.86 -36.55
N ALA A 204 -2.02 35.49 -37.64
CA ALA A 204 -2.66 35.26 -38.92
C ALA A 204 -3.64 34.08 -38.91
N ILE A 205 -3.23 32.95 -38.31
CA ILE A 205 -4.08 31.76 -38.16
C ILE A 205 -5.29 32.06 -37.27
N ASN A 206 -5.08 32.72 -36.13
CA ASN A 206 -6.16 33.08 -35.21
C ASN A 206 -7.16 34.06 -35.84
N ALA A 207 -6.69 35.04 -36.62
CA ALA A 207 -7.55 35.98 -37.35
C ALA A 207 -8.39 35.29 -38.46
N ASN A 208 -7.89 34.17 -39.00
CA ASN A 208 -8.49 33.45 -40.12
C ASN A 208 -8.96 32.04 -39.75
N ALA A 209 -9.34 31.84 -38.48
CA ALA A 209 -9.72 30.56 -37.89
C ALA A 209 -10.67 29.72 -38.76
N GLU A 210 -11.68 30.34 -39.39
CA GLU A 210 -12.64 29.63 -40.25
C GLU A 210 -12.01 29.17 -41.57
N THR A 211 -11.34 30.06 -42.30
CA THR A 211 -10.65 29.72 -43.55
C THR A 211 -9.56 28.70 -43.30
N SER A 212 -8.73 28.87 -42.26
CA SER A 212 -7.69 27.90 -41.89
C SER A 212 -8.26 26.52 -41.61
N ALA A 213 -9.40 26.44 -40.89
CA ALA A 213 -10.08 25.18 -40.65
C ALA A 213 -10.59 24.53 -41.95
N GLN A 214 -11.18 25.32 -42.85
CA GLN A 214 -11.62 24.82 -44.16
C GLN A 214 -10.46 24.36 -45.04
N THR A 215 -9.34 25.08 -45.05
CA THR A 215 -8.13 24.75 -45.83
C THR A 215 -7.57 23.39 -45.43
N MET A 216 -7.59 23.05 -44.14
CA MET A 216 -7.13 21.75 -43.67
C MET A 216 -7.83 20.55 -44.34
N ASN A 217 -9.10 20.69 -44.72
CA ASN A 217 -9.84 19.61 -45.40
C ASN A 217 -9.32 19.30 -46.82
N TYR A 218 -8.58 20.22 -47.41
CA TYR A 218 -8.04 20.09 -48.76
C TYR A 218 -6.53 19.80 -48.78
N LEU A 219 -5.84 19.90 -47.63
CA LEU A 219 -4.40 19.71 -47.55
C LEU A 219 -4.00 18.24 -47.73
N ASN A 220 -2.88 18.01 -48.40
CA ASN A 220 -2.24 16.70 -48.40
C ASN A 220 -1.60 16.44 -47.03
N VAL A 221 -2.17 15.49 -46.27
CA VAL A 221 -1.69 15.10 -44.92
C VAL A 221 -0.21 14.73 -44.91
N GLY A 222 0.30 14.09 -45.97
CA GLY A 222 1.70 13.69 -46.06
C GLY A 222 2.66 14.87 -46.15
N VAL A 223 2.31 15.86 -46.98
CA VAL A 223 3.07 17.11 -47.13
C VAL A 223 3.03 17.90 -45.83
N LEU A 224 1.85 18.05 -45.23
CA LEU A 224 1.69 18.73 -43.94
C LEU A 224 2.52 18.06 -42.84
N ALA A 225 2.48 16.73 -42.74
CA ALA A 225 3.28 16.00 -41.76
C ALA A 225 4.80 16.19 -41.97
N SER A 226 5.26 16.21 -43.22
CA SER A 226 6.68 16.43 -43.56
C SER A 226 7.13 17.84 -43.15
N ILE A 227 6.35 18.85 -43.54
CA ILE A 227 6.54 20.26 -43.16
C ILE A 227 6.59 20.40 -41.63
N ILE A 228 5.70 19.72 -40.91
CA ILE A 228 5.66 19.74 -39.44
C ILE A 228 6.90 19.08 -38.83
N ASN A 229 7.27 17.91 -39.33
CA ASN A 229 8.41 17.16 -38.81
C ASN A 229 9.72 17.95 -38.98
N ALA A 230 9.86 18.69 -40.08
CA ALA A 230 11.03 19.53 -40.34
C ALA A 230 11.13 20.77 -39.42
N ASN A 231 10.01 21.23 -38.86
CA ASN A 231 9.91 22.48 -38.09
C ASN A 231 9.47 22.27 -36.62
N GLY A 232 9.75 21.10 -36.05
CA GLY A 232 9.22 20.70 -34.74
C GLY A 232 9.32 21.73 -33.60
N PRO A 233 10.49 22.34 -33.31
CA PRO A 233 10.62 23.35 -32.26
C PRO A 233 9.78 24.61 -32.53
N PHE A 234 9.81 25.13 -33.76
CA PHE A 234 9.00 26.27 -34.17
C PHE A 234 7.50 26.01 -33.98
N LEU A 235 7.06 24.78 -34.27
CA LEU A 235 5.66 24.41 -34.11
C LEU A 235 5.23 24.20 -32.66
N ALA A 236 6.13 23.77 -31.79
CA ALA A 236 5.84 23.72 -30.35
C ALA A 236 5.52 25.13 -29.82
N ASP A 237 6.30 26.12 -30.22
CA ASP A 237 6.09 27.53 -29.87
C ASP A 237 4.82 28.08 -30.55
N LEU A 238 4.61 27.79 -31.83
CA LEU A 238 3.41 28.20 -32.57
C LEU A 238 2.13 27.67 -31.91
N VAL A 239 2.06 26.37 -31.62
CA VAL A 239 0.89 25.75 -30.97
C VAL A 239 0.64 26.35 -29.59
N GLY A 240 1.70 26.75 -28.87
CA GLY A 240 1.57 27.51 -27.62
C GLY A 240 0.84 28.85 -27.79
N SER A 241 0.97 29.50 -28.95
CA SER A 241 0.37 30.79 -29.28
C SER A 241 -0.98 30.71 -30.01
N LEU A 242 -1.46 29.53 -30.40
CA LEU A 242 -2.75 29.35 -31.07
C LEU A 242 -3.93 29.34 -30.10
N ASP A 243 -5.10 29.79 -30.55
CA ASP A 243 -6.36 29.62 -29.82
C ASP A 243 -6.71 28.12 -29.68
N PRO A 244 -6.84 27.59 -28.45
CA PRO A 244 -7.16 26.18 -28.24
C PRO A 244 -8.51 25.76 -28.87
N GLY A 245 -9.47 26.68 -28.95
CA GLY A 245 -10.77 26.46 -29.58
C GLY A 245 -10.66 26.26 -31.09
N LEU A 246 -9.74 26.96 -31.75
CA LEU A 246 -9.44 26.78 -33.17
C LEU A 246 -8.82 25.40 -33.42
N VAL A 247 -7.78 25.05 -32.66
CA VAL A 247 -7.11 23.74 -32.80
C VAL A 247 -8.10 22.60 -32.55
N ALA A 248 -8.95 22.71 -31.53
CA ALA A 248 -9.99 21.72 -31.29
C ALA A 248 -11.02 21.64 -32.44
N LYS A 249 -11.49 22.79 -32.95
CA LYS A 249 -12.44 22.84 -34.07
C LYS A 249 -11.85 22.18 -35.31
N ALA A 250 -10.60 22.52 -35.64
CA ALA A 250 -9.83 21.92 -36.72
C ALA A 250 -9.74 20.39 -36.61
N MET A 251 -9.31 19.90 -35.45
CA MET A 251 -9.20 18.45 -35.19
C MET A 251 -10.55 17.73 -35.23
N SER A 252 -11.64 18.42 -34.90
CA SER A 252 -12.99 17.85 -34.91
C SER A 252 -13.65 17.82 -36.29
N GLN A 253 -13.19 18.62 -37.25
CA GLN A 253 -13.81 18.74 -38.58
C GLN A 253 -13.59 17.50 -39.44
N ASP A 254 -12.38 16.95 -39.44
CA ASP A 254 -12.06 15.68 -40.08
C ASP A 254 -11.21 14.81 -39.14
N GLN A 255 -11.89 13.86 -38.49
CA GLN A 255 -11.26 12.93 -37.56
C GLN A 255 -10.25 12.02 -38.27
N GLN A 256 -10.50 11.63 -39.53
CA GLN A 256 -9.62 10.74 -40.28
C GLN A 256 -8.35 11.48 -40.70
N PHE A 257 -8.48 12.71 -41.18
CA PHE A 257 -7.35 13.60 -41.44
C PHE A 257 -6.47 13.75 -40.19
N THR A 258 -7.10 14.01 -39.03
CA THR A 258 -6.38 14.18 -37.76
C THR A 258 -5.65 12.91 -37.36
N VAL A 259 -6.29 11.74 -37.47
CA VAL A 259 -5.66 10.44 -37.19
C VAL A 259 -4.50 10.19 -38.15
N ASP A 260 -4.68 10.42 -39.44
CA ASP A 260 -3.63 10.21 -40.45
C ASP A 260 -2.45 11.16 -40.27
N LEU A 261 -2.71 12.40 -39.86
CA LEU A 261 -1.69 13.38 -39.53
C LEU A 261 -0.89 12.92 -38.33
N VAL A 262 -1.56 12.67 -37.20
CA VAL A 262 -0.97 12.17 -35.95
C VAL A 262 -0.11 10.93 -36.22
N ASN A 263 -0.59 9.99 -37.02
CA ASN A 263 0.15 8.76 -37.37
C ASN A 263 1.42 8.99 -38.19
N ARG A 264 1.55 10.14 -38.87
CA ARG A 264 2.69 10.51 -39.72
C ARG A 264 3.67 11.47 -39.04
N LEU A 265 3.31 12.04 -37.90
CA LEU A 265 4.19 12.92 -37.13
C LEU A 265 5.27 12.13 -36.40
N ASP A 266 6.47 12.72 -36.31
CA ASP A 266 7.56 12.20 -35.49
C ASP A 266 7.16 12.31 -34.00
N PRO A 267 7.22 11.21 -33.22
CA PRO A 267 6.94 11.23 -31.79
C PRO A 267 7.75 12.28 -31.00
N ILE A 268 8.97 12.61 -31.44
CA ILE A 268 9.80 13.66 -30.81
C ILE A 268 9.15 15.03 -30.98
N VAL A 269 8.63 15.33 -32.17
CA VAL A 269 7.96 16.60 -32.47
C VAL A 269 6.69 16.73 -31.66
N ILE A 270 5.88 15.66 -31.59
CA ILE A 270 4.66 15.65 -30.78
C ILE A 270 5.00 15.82 -29.30
N ALA A 271 6.02 15.12 -28.79
CA ALA A 271 6.46 15.30 -27.41
C ALA A 271 6.94 16.75 -27.16
N GLY A 272 7.66 17.36 -28.10
CA GLY A 272 8.07 18.76 -28.04
C GLY A 272 6.87 19.71 -27.95
N ILE A 273 5.88 19.52 -28.83
CA ILE A 273 4.62 20.28 -28.80
C ILE A 273 3.91 20.10 -27.46
N LEU A 274 3.71 18.86 -27.01
CA LEU A 274 3.02 18.57 -25.75
C LEU A 274 3.76 19.15 -24.52
N ASN A 275 5.09 19.15 -24.53
CA ASN A 275 5.90 19.73 -23.46
C ASN A 275 5.85 21.27 -23.46
N GLY A 276 5.78 21.90 -24.64
CA GLY A 276 5.82 23.37 -24.80
C GLY A 276 4.45 24.06 -24.73
N SER A 277 3.35 23.34 -24.96
CA SER A 277 2.02 23.94 -25.15
C SER A 277 0.95 23.42 -24.19
N ALA A 278 1.33 23.06 -22.96
CA ALA A 278 0.46 22.41 -21.98
C ALA A 278 -0.92 23.09 -21.81
N THR A 279 -0.99 24.43 -21.76
CA THR A 279 -2.25 25.18 -21.64
C THR A 279 -3.16 25.02 -22.86
N THR A 280 -2.58 25.06 -24.06
CA THR A 280 -3.32 24.88 -25.31
C THR A 280 -3.80 23.45 -25.45
N VAL A 281 -2.92 22.49 -25.17
CA VAL A 281 -3.23 21.06 -25.19
C VAL A 281 -4.38 20.75 -24.23
N THR A 282 -4.35 21.26 -23.00
CA THR A 282 -5.47 21.10 -22.05
C THR A 282 -6.79 21.62 -22.64
N GLY A 283 -6.80 22.83 -23.20
CA GLY A 283 -7.99 23.40 -23.81
C GLY A 283 -8.47 22.68 -25.09
N VAL A 284 -7.58 21.96 -25.78
CA VAL A 284 -7.93 21.10 -26.92
C VAL A 284 -8.49 19.77 -26.43
N LEU A 285 -7.84 19.12 -25.47
CA LEU A 285 -8.23 17.82 -24.93
C LEU A 285 -9.62 17.84 -24.29
N GLU A 286 -10.00 18.93 -23.62
CA GLU A 286 -11.35 19.12 -23.08
C GLU A 286 -12.45 19.15 -24.15
N ARG A 287 -12.08 19.39 -25.41
CA ARG A 287 -13.00 19.60 -26.53
C ARG A 287 -12.96 18.46 -27.57
N LEU A 288 -12.07 17.47 -27.41
CA LEU A 288 -12.02 16.32 -28.30
C LEU A 288 -13.16 15.33 -28.02
N SER A 289 -13.68 14.70 -29.08
CA SER A 289 -14.72 13.68 -28.95
C SER A 289 -14.14 12.34 -28.47
N PRO A 290 -14.89 11.54 -27.67
CA PRO A 290 -14.45 10.22 -27.20
C PRO A 290 -13.96 9.28 -28.31
N GLU A 291 -14.54 9.38 -29.52
CA GLU A 291 -14.20 8.57 -30.68
C GLU A 291 -12.78 8.86 -31.18
N LEU A 292 -12.38 10.14 -31.21
CA LEU A 292 -11.03 10.54 -31.63
C LEU A 292 -10.00 10.12 -30.59
N ILE A 293 -10.34 10.24 -29.30
CA ILE A 293 -9.52 9.75 -28.19
C ILE A 293 -9.29 8.25 -28.32
N SER A 294 -10.35 7.48 -28.62
CA SER A 294 -10.25 6.03 -28.84
C SER A 294 -9.42 5.70 -30.07
N ALA A 295 -9.59 6.41 -31.18
CA ALA A 295 -8.80 6.21 -32.40
C ALA A 295 -7.30 6.47 -32.16
N MET A 296 -6.95 7.51 -31.41
CA MET A 296 -5.57 7.79 -30.99
C MET A 296 -5.03 6.73 -30.02
N ALA A 297 -5.84 6.32 -29.03
CA ALA A 297 -5.47 5.29 -28.05
C ALA A 297 -5.15 3.94 -28.70
N ASN A 298 -5.87 3.60 -29.78
CA ASN A 298 -5.69 2.36 -30.52
C ASN A 298 -4.37 2.30 -31.33
N ASN A 299 -3.65 3.41 -31.52
CA ASN A 299 -2.31 3.39 -32.12
C ASN A 299 -1.22 3.10 -31.07
N GLN A 300 -1.17 1.85 -30.62
CA GLN A 300 -0.29 1.39 -29.55
C GLN A 300 1.20 1.67 -29.78
N ALA A 301 1.68 1.55 -31.02
CA ALA A 301 3.08 1.79 -31.37
C ALA A 301 3.47 3.26 -31.20
N MET A 302 2.55 4.17 -31.50
CA MET A 302 2.74 5.59 -31.31
C MET A 302 2.66 5.98 -29.82
N THR A 303 1.65 5.48 -29.11
CA THR A 303 1.50 5.70 -27.66
C THR A 303 2.77 5.28 -26.91
N ALA A 304 3.32 4.10 -27.21
CA ALA A 304 4.56 3.63 -26.58
C ALA A 304 5.76 4.54 -26.88
N LYS A 305 5.95 4.98 -28.13
CA LYS A 305 7.03 5.90 -28.51
C LYS A 305 6.87 7.29 -27.90
N LEU A 306 5.64 7.78 -27.79
CA LEU A 306 5.35 9.08 -27.22
C LEU A 306 5.65 9.09 -25.72
N MET A 307 5.24 8.04 -25.00
CA MET A 307 5.51 7.87 -23.57
C MET A 307 7.01 7.82 -23.26
N ASP A 308 7.82 7.23 -24.15
CA ASP A 308 9.30 7.22 -24.04
C ASP A 308 9.95 8.60 -24.23
N LYS A 309 9.23 9.57 -24.83
CA LYS A 309 9.76 10.90 -25.18
C LYS A 309 9.17 12.05 -24.36
N LEU A 310 8.05 11.83 -23.67
CA LEU A 310 7.43 12.83 -22.82
C LEU A 310 8.19 13.00 -21.50
N SER A 311 8.31 14.25 -21.03
CA SER A 311 8.92 14.50 -19.73
C SER A 311 7.94 14.12 -18.61
N PRO A 312 8.40 13.50 -17.50
CA PRO A 312 7.50 13.14 -16.40
C PRO A 312 6.79 14.35 -15.77
N SER A 313 7.46 15.50 -15.67
CA SER A 313 6.86 16.73 -15.13
C SER A 313 5.75 17.28 -16.02
N SER A 314 5.92 17.21 -17.34
CA SER A 314 4.89 17.64 -18.29
C SER A 314 3.65 16.77 -18.17
N ILE A 315 3.81 15.45 -18.02
CA ILE A 315 2.69 14.53 -17.85
C ILE A 315 2.05 14.69 -16.48
N GLY A 316 2.80 14.82 -15.39
CA GLY A 316 2.21 15.08 -14.07
C GLY A 316 1.35 16.35 -14.07
N GLY A 317 1.87 17.43 -14.67
CA GLY A 317 1.12 18.67 -14.89
C GLY A 317 -0.12 18.47 -15.76
N LEU A 318 0.02 17.78 -16.89
CA LEU A 318 -1.07 17.51 -17.83
C LEU A 318 -2.14 16.61 -17.19
N VAL A 319 -1.78 15.46 -16.62
CA VAL A 319 -2.67 14.52 -15.93
C VAL A 319 -3.43 15.23 -14.82
N ASN A 320 -2.79 16.08 -14.02
CA ASN A 320 -3.46 16.86 -12.99
C ASN A 320 -4.50 17.84 -13.53
N GLN A 321 -4.24 18.44 -14.70
CA GLN A 321 -5.14 19.39 -15.34
C GLN A 321 -6.27 18.70 -16.12
N VAL A 322 -6.01 17.53 -16.71
CA VAL A 322 -6.97 16.80 -17.56
C VAL A 322 -7.43 15.47 -16.96
N GLY A 323 -7.54 15.39 -15.62
CA GLY A 323 -7.77 14.12 -14.90
C GLY A 323 -8.91 13.25 -15.45
N GLY A 324 -10.00 13.86 -15.94
CA GLY A 324 -11.10 13.14 -16.59
C GLY A 324 -10.71 12.51 -17.93
N PHE A 325 -9.95 13.21 -18.76
CA PHE A 325 -9.42 12.70 -20.02
C PHE A 325 -8.37 11.62 -19.78
N ALA A 326 -7.42 11.84 -18.87
CA ALA A 326 -6.37 10.87 -18.56
C ALA A 326 -6.98 9.55 -18.05
N ALA A 327 -7.99 9.64 -17.18
CA ALA A 327 -8.71 8.47 -16.71
C ALA A 327 -9.48 7.76 -17.85
N ALA A 328 -10.15 8.50 -18.74
CA ALA A 328 -10.85 7.91 -19.88
C ALA A 328 -9.90 7.23 -20.87
N LEU A 329 -8.76 7.84 -21.17
CA LEU A 329 -7.72 7.30 -22.04
C LEU A 329 -7.11 6.03 -21.45
N ILE A 330 -6.70 6.06 -20.18
CA ILE A 330 -6.16 4.88 -19.48
C ILE A 330 -7.16 3.73 -19.52
N ASN A 331 -8.44 4.00 -19.25
CA ASN A 331 -9.49 2.99 -19.30
C ASN A 331 -9.81 2.47 -20.72
N ALA A 332 -9.40 3.18 -21.78
CA ALA A 332 -9.61 2.78 -23.16
C ALA A 332 -8.44 1.97 -23.75
N LEU A 333 -7.27 1.96 -23.11
CA LEU A 333 -6.07 1.25 -23.59
C LEU A 333 -6.13 -0.24 -23.23
N ASP A 334 -5.59 -1.11 -24.08
CA ASP A 334 -5.45 -2.56 -23.76
C ASP A 334 -4.57 -2.76 -22.50
N PRO A 335 -5.01 -3.56 -21.50
CA PRO A 335 -4.25 -3.83 -20.28
C PRO A 335 -2.81 -4.31 -20.52
N THR A 336 -2.60 -5.09 -21.60
CA THR A 336 -1.29 -5.63 -21.99
C THR A 336 -0.33 -4.51 -22.42
N VAL A 337 -0.85 -3.51 -23.12
CA VAL A 337 -0.06 -2.35 -23.58
C VAL A 337 0.34 -1.50 -22.40
N ILE A 338 -0.61 -1.19 -21.50
CA ILE A 338 -0.29 -0.43 -20.29
C ILE A 338 0.73 -1.18 -19.44
N ALA A 339 0.51 -2.46 -19.15
CA ALA A 339 1.47 -3.25 -18.37
C ALA A 339 2.85 -3.29 -19.03
N GLY A 340 2.92 -3.44 -20.36
CA GLY A 340 4.16 -3.39 -21.12
C GLY A 340 4.87 -2.03 -21.04
N VAL A 341 4.12 -0.93 -21.12
CA VAL A 341 4.68 0.42 -20.97
C VAL A 341 5.17 0.64 -19.54
N LEU A 342 4.38 0.30 -18.53
CA LEU A 342 4.75 0.47 -17.12
C LEU A 342 5.98 -0.37 -16.75
N ASN A 343 6.07 -1.61 -17.22
CA ASN A 343 7.21 -2.49 -16.98
C ASN A 343 8.52 -1.97 -17.63
N ASN A 344 8.44 -1.23 -18.74
CA ASN A 344 9.63 -0.76 -19.46
C ASN A 344 10.07 0.66 -19.06
N ASN A 345 9.26 1.41 -18.32
CA ASN A 345 9.48 2.83 -18.06
C ASN A 345 9.48 3.15 -16.54
N ILE A 346 10.39 2.55 -15.78
CA ILE A 346 10.43 2.69 -14.30
C ILE A 346 10.63 4.16 -13.86
N SER A 347 11.56 4.86 -14.49
CA SER A 347 11.84 6.28 -14.19
C SER A 347 10.61 7.16 -14.46
N PHE A 348 9.82 6.79 -15.47
CA PHE A 348 8.58 7.46 -15.81
C PHE A 348 7.52 7.23 -14.73
N VAL A 349 7.29 5.98 -14.31
CA VAL A 349 6.32 5.65 -13.24
C VAL A 349 6.69 6.35 -11.94
N THR A 350 7.99 6.35 -11.59
CA THR A 350 8.50 7.01 -10.39
C THR A 350 8.24 8.51 -10.43
N ALA A 351 8.59 9.18 -11.52
CA ALA A 351 8.43 10.63 -11.61
C ALA A 351 6.96 11.09 -11.88
N MET A 352 6.13 10.24 -12.48
CA MET A 352 4.68 10.44 -12.53
C MET A 352 4.08 10.35 -11.11
N SER A 353 4.53 9.39 -10.31
CA SER A 353 4.12 9.26 -8.90
C SER A 353 4.47 10.51 -8.10
N ASP A 354 5.65 11.10 -8.30
CA ASP A 354 6.04 12.35 -7.61
C ASP A 354 5.17 13.57 -7.96
N SER A 355 4.46 13.54 -9.10
CA SER A 355 3.82 14.72 -9.70
C SER A 355 2.32 14.60 -9.94
N THR A 356 1.68 13.46 -9.60
CA THR A 356 0.25 13.20 -9.87
C THR A 356 -0.61 13.30 -8.61
N ASN A 357 -1.80 13.89 -8.72
CA ASN A 357 -2.80 13.93 -7.65
C ASN A 357 -3.36 12.52 -7.36
N PRO A 358 -3.29 12.02 -6.11
CA PRO A 358 -3.83 10.71 -5.71
C PRO A 358 -5.29 10.48 -6.08
N GLU A 359 -6.13 11.52 -6.12
CA GLU A 359 -7.56 11.41 -6.46
C GLU A 359 -7.78 10.97 -7.93
N ILE A 360 -6.88 11.36 -8.84
CA ILE A 360 -6.97 10.99 -10.26
C ILE A 360 -6.67 9.50 -10.43
N ILE A 361 -5.66 9.02 -9.72
CA ILE A 361 -5.34 7.59 -9.68
C ILE A 361 -6.50 6.83 -9.07
N ALA A 362 -7.11 7.31 -7.97
CA ALA A 362 -8.31 6.69 -7.39
C ALA A 362 -9.49 6.60 -8.37
N ASN A 363 -9.66 7.57 -9.27
CA ASN A 363 -10.69 7.51 -10.31
C ASN A 363 -10.38 6.50 -11.42
N VAL A 364 -9.10 6.34 -11.80
CA VAL A 364 -8.65 5.21 -12.64
C VAL A 364 -8.94 3.88 -11.94
N LEU A 365 -8.78 3.85 -10.61
CA LEU A 365 -8.95 2.64 -9.80
C LEU A 365 -10.41 2.14 -9.68
N LYS A 366 -11.39 2.83 -10.26
CA LYS A 366 -12.81 2.40 -10.26
C LYS A 366 -13.11 1.26 -11.24
N ASN A 367 -12.24 1.02 -12.23
CA ASN A 367 -12.43 -0.06 -13.20
C ASN A 367 -11.74 -1.36 -12.72
N GLU A 368 -12.37 -2.05 -11.78
CA GLU A 368 -11.81 -3.20 -11.06
C GLU A 368 -11.27 -4.30 -12.00
N GLN A 369 -12.05 -4.72 -12.99
CA GLN A 369 -11.65 -5.78 -13.93
C GLN A 369 -10.42 -5.38 -14.76
N TYR A 370 -10.38 -4.13 -15.23
CA TYR A 370 -9.25 -3.60 -15.97
C TYR A 370 -7.97 -3.64 -15.14
N LEU A 371 -8.06 -3.28 -13.87
CA LEU A 371 -6.92 -3.25 -12.96
C LEU A 371 -6.43 -4.64 -12.58
N ILE A 372 -7.35 -5.58 -12.35
CA ILE A 372 -7.00 -6.99 -12.15
C ILE A 372 -6.16 -7.47 -13.34
N ASP A 373 -6.60 -7.14 -14.57
CA ASP A 373 -5.88 -7.50 -15.77
C ASP A 373 -4.51 -6.81 -15.91
N VAL A 374 -4.40 -5.52 -15.58
CA VAL A 374 -3.12 -4.81 -15.60
C VAL A 374 -2.17 -5.37 -14.52
N ILE A 375 -2.63 -5.50 -13.28
CA ILE A 375 -1.82 -5.93 -12.12
C ILE A 375 -1.28 -7.34 -12.32
N ALA A 376 -2.09 -8.27 -12.83
CA ALA A 376 -1.65 -9.63 -13.13
C ALA A 376 -0.49 -9.69 -14.14
N ARG A 377 -0.22 -8.60 -14.88
CA ARG A 377 0.82 -8.47 -15.91
C ARG A 377 1.96 -7.52 -15.50
N LEU A 378 1.85 -6.85 -14.36
CA LEU A 378 2.90 -5.96 -13.84
C LEU A 378 4.00 -6.76 -13.15
N ASN A 379 5.25 -6.34 -13.33
CA ASN A 379 6.36 -6.90 -12.59
C ASN A 379 6.34 -6.39 -11.13
N PRO A 380 6.16 -7.28 -10.14
CA PRO A 380 6.03 -6.88 -8.73
C PRO A 380 7.28 -6.15 -8.20
N VAL A 381 8.48 -6.45 -8.71
CA VAL A 381 9.72 -5.77 -8.31
C VAL A 381 9.72 -4.30 -8.74
N ILE A 382 9.17 -4.01 -9.91
CA ILE A 382 9.11 -2.63 -10.44
C ILE A 382 8.16 -1.79 -9.60
N ILE A 383 6.99 -2.36 -9.27
CA ILE A 383 6.00 -1.70 -8.42
C ILE A 383 6.56 -1.50 -7.01
N ALA A 384 7.21 -2.51 -6.43
CA ALA A 384 7.88 -2.36 -5.14
C ALA A 384 8.93 -1.23 -5.14
N ASN A 385 9.75 -1.13 -6.19
CA ASN A 385 10.73 -0.03 -6.31
C ASN A 385 10.05 1.35 -6.38
N ALA A 386 8.98 1.47 -7.17
CA ALA A 386 8.21 2.71 -7.25
C ALA A 386 7.56 3.06 -5.90
N MET A 387 6.94 2.07 -5.23
CA MET A 387 6.35 2.23 -3.90
C MET A 387 7.40 2.63 -2.86
N ASN A 388 8.59 2.01 -2.90
CA ASN A 388 9.70 2.32 -2.01
C ASN A 388 10.22 3.75 -2.19
N ALA A 389 10.16 4.27 -3.42
CA ALA A 389 10.55 5.65 -3.72
C ALA A 389 9.47 6.68 -3.34
N ASN A 390 8.20 6.27 -3.17
CA ASN A 390 7.03 7.16 -3.11
C ASN A 390 6.10 6.87 -1.91
N THR A 391 6.65 6.73 -0.70
CA THR A 391 5.86 6.42 0.52
C THR A 391 4.77 7.44 0.83
N GLN A 392 4.98 8.73 0.56
CA GLN A 392 3.97 9.77 0.76
C GLN A 392 2.75 9.61 -0.17
N MET A 393 2.98 9.31 -1.46
CA MET A 393 1.89 9.06 -2.39
C MET A 393 1.14 7.78 -2.02
N MET A 394 1.83 6.71 -1.64
CA MET A 394 1.19 5.48 -1.17
C MET A 394 0.26 5.74 0.01
N THR A 395 0.73 6.51 0.99
CA THR A 395 -0.09 6.92 2.14
C THR A 395 -1.31 7.73 1.70
N GLY A 396 -1.13 8.68 0.78
CA GLY A 396 -2.24 9.47 0.22
C GLY A 396 -3.25 8.62 -0.57
N LEU A 397 -2.76 7.69 -1.40
CA LEU A 397 -3.59 6.81 -2.21
C LEU A 397 -4.50 5.95 -1.35
N ILE A 398 -3.97 5.34 -0.29
CA ILE A 398 -4.73 4.43 0.59
C ILE A 398 -5.99 5.11 1.15
N GLY A 399 -5.95 6.41 1.43
CA GLY A 399 -7.13 7.17 1.87
C GLY A 399 -8.25 7.30 0.82
N HIS A 400 -7.96 7.05 -0.45
CA HIS A 400 -8.89 7.15 -1.58
C HIS A 400 -9.24 5.80 -2.21
N LEU A 401 -8.65 4.69 -1.76
CA LEU A 401 -8.93 3.36 -2.28
C LEU A 401 -10.24 2.80 -1.69
N ASP A 402 -11.01 2.09 -2.52
CA ASP A 402 -12.10 1.24 -2.04
C ASP A 402 -11.53 -0.08 -1.48
N PRO A 403 -11.68 -0.37 -0.18
CA PRO A 403 -11.18 -1.61 0.41
C PRO A 403 -11.72 -2.87 -0.26
N GLN A 404 -12.94 -2.84 -0.81
CA GLN A 404 -13.53 -3.99 -1.49
C GLN A 404 -12.83 -4.30 -2.80
N ALA A 405 -12.59 -3.27 -3.64
CA ALA A 405 -11.91 -3.44 -4.91
C ALA A 405 -10.47 -3.93 -4.71
N ILE A 406 -9.76 -3.37 -3.71
CA ILE A 406 -8.41 -3.82 -3.36
C ILE A 406 -8.42 -5.27 -2.85
N ALA A 407 -9.40 -5.66 -2.02
CA ALA A 407 -9.50 -7.04 -1.56
C ALA A 407 -9.70 -8.03 -2.71
N SER A 408 -10.58 -7.74 -3.68
CA SER A 408 -10.76 -8.58 -4.87
C SER A 408 -9.46 -8.72 -5.65
N ILE A 409 -8.76 -7.60 -5.91
CA ILE A 409 -7.47 -7.60 -6.59
C ILE A 409 -6.45 -8.47 -5.85
N VAL A 410 -6.32 -8.30 -4.53
CA VAL A 410 -5.37 -9.07 -3.71
C VAL A 410 -5.71 -10.56 -3.74
N ASN A 411 -6.99 -10.91 -3.57
CA ASN A 411 -7.46 -12.30 -3.54
C ASN A 411 -7.22 -13.03 -4.87
N ASP A 412 -7.31 -12.32 -5.99
CA ASP A 412 -7.10 -12.90 -7.33
C ASP A 412 -5.61 -12.99 -7.73
N ASN A 413 -4.70 -12.38 -6.97
CA ASN A 413 -3.28 -12.20 -7.34
C ASN A 413 -2.28 -12.73 -6.29
N THR A 414 -2.55 -13.87 -5.64
CA THR A 414 -1.75 -14.43 -4.54
C THR A 414 -0.23 -14.50 -4.82
N GLY A 415 0.17 -15.01 -5.99
CA GLY A 415 1.59 -15.12 -6.34
C GLY A 415 2.28 -13.77 -6.50
N TRP A 416 1.57 -12.83 -7.13
CA TRP A 416 2.06 -11.46 -7.33
C TRP A 416 2.25 -10.72 -5.99
N ILE A 417 1.32 -10.91 -5.04
CA ILE A 417 1.42 -10.31 -3.70
C ILE A 417 2.60 -10.88 -2.92
N ALA A 418 2.87 -12.18 -3.05
CA ALA A 418 4.05 -12.79 -2.44
C ALA A 418 5.35 -12.18 -3.00
N ASP A 419 5.46 -12.05 -4.33
CA ASP A 419 6.62 -11.44 -4.98
C ASP A 419 6.77 -9.95 -4.63
N LEU A 420 5.66 -9.21 -4.55
CA LEU A 420 5.65 -7.81 -4.15
C LEU A 420 6.17 -7.66 -2.71
N THR A 421 5.65 -8.46 -1.78
CA THR A 421 6.04 -8.43 -0.36
C THR A 421 7.54 -8.70 -0.20
N ASN A 422 8.11 -9.57 -1.02
CA ASN A 422 9.55 -9.85 -1.04
C ASN A 422 10.38 -8.65 -1.52
N ALA A 423 9.85 -7.88 -2.48
CA ALA A 423 10.57 -6.77 -3.10
C ALA A 423 10.41 -5.42 -2.35
N MET A 424 9.39 -5.29 -1.50
CA MET A 424 9.14 -4.07 -0.72
C MET A 424 10.14 -3.91 0.44
N SER A 425 10.50 -2.66 0.74
CA SER A 425 11.23 -2.34 1.98
C SER A 425 10.31 -2.55 3.18
N ALA A 426 10.76 -3.34 4.15
CA ALA A 426 10.00 -3.63 5.36
C ALA A 426 9.57 -2.36 6.13
N ALA A 427 10.47 -1.37 6.23
CA ALA A 427 10.16 -0.10 6.89
C ALA A 427 9.09 0.70 6.14
N ASN A 428 9.21 0.81 4.81
CA ASN A 428 8.25 1.55 3.99
C ASN A 428 6.86 0.88 3.97
N ALA A 429 6.85 -0.46 3.91
CA ALA A 429 5.63 -1.24 4.01
C ALA A 429 4.94 -0.99 5.37
N ALA A 430 5.70 -1.04 6.46
CA ALA A 430 5.19 -0.76 7.79
C ALA A 430 4.70 0.69 7.97
N ASP A 431 5.43 1.69 7.47
CA ASP A 431 5.00 3.10 7.52
C ASP A 431 3.65 3.30 6.80
N SER A 432 3.50 2.67 5.63
CA SER A 432 2.24 2.70 4.87
C SER A 432 1.11 2.03 5.64
N ILE A 433 1.39 0.91 6.32
CA ILE A 433 0.42 0.20 7.16
C ILE A 433 0.02 1.08 8.36
N ASN A 434 1.00 1.66 9.05
CA ASN A 434 0.80 2.51 10.24
C ASN A 434 -0.06 3.74 9.93
N ALA A 435 0.06 4.30 8.73
CA ALA A 435 -0.72 5.47 8.31
C ALA A 435 -2.18 5.14 7.91
N SER A 436 -2.56 3.85 7.86
CA SER A 436 -3.77 3.40 7.15
C SER A 436 -4.79 2.65 8.02
N SER A 437 -4.80 2.86 9.33
CA SER A 437 -5.56 2.03 10.30
C SER A 437 -7.04 1.79 9.95
N GLY A 438 -7.79 2.84 9.60
CA GLY A 438 -9.22 2.73 9.25
C GLY A 438 -9.46 1.97 7.95
N PHE A 439 -8.65 2.23 6.92
CA PHE A 439 -8.70 1.52 5.66
C PHE A 439 -8.32 0.04 5.84
N LEU A 440 -7.25 -0.25 6.58
CA LEU A 440 -6.78 -1.61 6.84
C LEU A 440 -7.82 -2.45 7.58
N THR A 441 -8.48 -1.87 8.59
CA THR A 441 -9.57 -2.55 9.30
C THR A 441 -10.68 -2.98 8.33
N ALA A 442 -11.05 -2.10 7.39
CA ALA A 442 -12.05 -2.42 6.38
C ALA A 442 -11.52 -3.45 5.36
N LEU A 443 -10.28 -3.30 4.88
CA LEU A 443 -9.66 -4.19 3.89
C LEU A 443 -9.52 -5.61 4.43
N ILE A 444 -8.97 -5.77 5.64
CA ILE A 444 -8.77 -7.07 6.29
C ILE A 444 -10.09 -7.82 6.42
N SER A 445 -11.21 -7.13 6.67
CA SER A 445 -12.54 -7.75 6.75
C SER A 445 -13.02 -8.37 5.42
N LYS A 446 -12.39 -8.02 4.29
CA LYS A 446 -12.73 -8.44 2.93
C LYS A 446 -11.69 -9.37 2.29
N LEU A 447 -10.50 -9.45 2.85
CA LEU A 447 -9.44 -10.34 2.36
C LEU A 447 -9.76 -11.80 2.63
N ASP A 448 -9.29 -12.69 1.75
CA ASP A 448 -9.22 -14.12 2.02
C ASP A 448 -8.02 -14.39 2.94
N PRO A 449 -8.24 -14.92 4.16
CA PRO A 449 -7.16 -15.23 5.09
C PRO A 449 -6.12 -16.20 4.51
N ALA A 450 -6.51 -17.12 3.62
CA ALA A 450 -5.59 -18.09 3.02
C ALA A 450 -4.58 -17.42 2.08
N VAL A 451 -5.00 -16.38 1.35
CA VAL A 451 -4.15 -15.61 0.44
C VAL A 451 -3.08 -14.85 1.23
N LEU A 452 -3.49 -14.16 2.29
CA LEU A 452 -2.55 -13.43 3.14
C LEU A 452 -1.56 -14.38 3.84
N ALA A 453 -2.06 -15.50 4.38
CA ALA A 453 -1.19 -16.51 4.99
C ALA A 453 -0.18 -17.10 3.99
N ALA A 454 -0.58 -17.37 2.74
CA ALA A 454 0.32 -17.85 1.71
C ALA A 454 1.45 -16.86 1.42
N ALA A 455 1.12 -15.56 1.31
CA ALA A 455 2.11 -14.50 1.09
C ALA A 455 3.08 -14.36 2.28
N MET A 456 2.58 -14.41 3.53
CA MET A 456 3.40 -14.37 4.74
C MET A 456 4.33 -15.58 4.85
N ASN A 457 3.80 -16.78 4.57
CA ASN A 457 4.57 -18.03 4.63
C ASN A 457 5.64 -18.11 3.54
N ALA A 458 5.40 -17.52 2.37
CA ALA A 458 6.38 -17.44 1.28
C ALA A 458 7.53 -16.48 1.60
N ASN A 459 7.31 -15.48 2.47
CA ASN A 459 8.27 -14.42 2.77
C ASN A 459 8.49 -14.25 4.28
N PRO A 460 9.06 -15.25 4.97
CA PRO A 460 9.18 -15.23 6.43
C PRO A 460 10.13 -14.15 6.96
N GLU A 461 11.21 -13.86 6.21
CA GLU A 461 12.17 -12.80 6.58
C GLU A 461 11.53 -11.42 6.44
N SER A 462 10.92 -11.12 5.29
CA SER A 462 10.20 -9.85 5.09
C SER A 462 9.07 -9.66 6.09
N THR A 463 8.32 -10.73 6.41
CA THR A 463 7.26 -10.68 7.43
C THR A 463 7.83 -10.33 8.80
N SER A 464 8.94 -10.97 9.21
CA SER A 464 9.62 -10.67 10.47
C SER A 464 10.18 -9.24 10.51
N ASP A 465 10.75 -8.77 9.39
CA ASP A 465 11.28 -7.42 9.29
C ASP A 465 10.20 -6.35 9.30
N ILE A 466 9.06 -6.57 8.64
CA ILE A 466 7.91 -5.63 8.66
C ILE A 466 7.43 -5.46 10.10
N MET A 467 7.30 -6.56 10.86
CA MET A 467 6.85 -6.52 12.26
C MET A 467 7.73 -5.60 13.13
N LYS A 468 9.02 -5.43 12.83
CA LYS A 468 9.91 -4.52 13.60
C LYS A 468 9.49 -3.06 13.54
N TYR A 469 8.76 -2.65 12.50
CA TYR A 469 8.40 -1.26 12.23
C TYR A 469 6.89 -1.00 12.39
N LEU A 470 6.08 -2.02 12.68
CA LEU A 470 4.65 -1.85 12.84
C LEU A 470 4.29 -1.18 14.17
N ASN A 471 3.33 -0.26 14.11
CA ASN A 471 2.73 0.37 15.28
C ASN A 471 1.75 -0.61 15.94
N THR A 472 2.04 -0.95 17.19
CA THR A 472 1.31 -1.95 17.99
C THR A 472 -0.17 -1.61 18.14
N THR A 473 -0.50 -0.34 18.39
CA THR A 473 -1.88 0.15 18.53
C THR A 473 -2.67 0.04 17.23
N VAL A 474 -2.05 0.33 16.08
CA VAL A 474 -2.70 0.17 14.77
C VAL A 474 -3.04 -1.30 14.52
N ILE A 475 -2.07 -2.19 14.71
CA ILE A 475 -2.25 -3.63 14.48
C ILE A 475 -3.25 -4.23 15.48
N ALA A 476 -3.17 -3.87 16.76
CA ALA A 476 -4.13 -4.30 17.77
C ALA A 476 -5.55 -3.82 17.44
N GLY A 477 -5.73 -2.59 16.97
CA GLY A 477 -7.03 -2.08 16.51
C GLY A 477 -7.60 -2.88 15.34
N VAL A 478 -6.76 -3.24 14.37
CA VAL A 478 -7.14 -4.11 13.24
C VAL A 478 -7.52 -5.51 13.74
N ILE A 479 -6.72 -6.12 14.61
CA ILE A 479 -6.99 -7.46 15.19
C ILE A 479 -8.30 -7.46 15.96
N ASN A 480 -8.49 -6.49 16.87
CA ASN A 480 -9.68 -6.37 17.71
C ASN A 480 -10.96 -6.23 16.87
N SER A 481 -10.85 -5.60 15.70
CA SER A 481 -11.98 -5.39 14.78
C SER A 481 -12.24 -6.58 13.84
N ASN A 482 -11.30 -7.53 13.72
CA ASN A 482 -11.31 -8.59 12.70
C ASN A 482 -11.11 -10.00 13.28
N GLY A 483 -11.65 -10.29 14.46
CA GLY A 483 -11.47 -11.57 15.16
C GLY A 483 -11.79 -12.83 14.34
N THR A 484 -12.86 -12.82 13.54
CA THR A 484 -13.22 -13.95 12.66
C THR A 484 -12.22 -14.15 11.54
N PHE A 485 -11.74 -13.06 10.92
CA PHE A 485 -10.69 -13.14 9.92
C PHE A 485 -9.42 -13.72 10.53
N LEU A 486 -8.98 -13.23 11.70
CA LEU A 486 -7.80 -13.72 12.40
C LEU A 486 -7.94 -15.20 12.77
N THR A 487 -9.11 -15.63 13.22
CA THR A 487 -9.40 -17.04 13.53
C THR A 487 -9.17 -17.94 12.32
N ASN A 488 -9.51 -17.48 11.11
CA ASN A 488 -9.29 -18.23 9.88
C ASN A 488 -7.86 -18.07 9.34
N LEU A 489 -7.23 -16.91 9.50
CA LEU A 489 -5.84 -16.66 9.11
C LEU A 489 -4.91 -17.64 9.83
N VAL A 490 -5.08 -17.77 11.15
CA VAL A 490 -4.27 -18.64 12.01
C VAL A 490 -4.26 -20.10 11.53
N LYS A 491 -5.35 -20.59 10.92
CA LYS A 491 -5.42 -21.96 10.37
C LYS A 491 -4.45 -22.20 9.20
N HIS A 492 -4.01 -21.14 8.53
CA HIS A 492 -3.17 -21.19 7.33
C HIS A 492 -1.74 -20.70 7.58
N LEU A 493 -1.45 -20.09 8.73
CA LEU A 493 -0.11 -19.61 9.06
C LEU A 493 0.85 -20.75 9.42
N ASN A 494 2.13 -20.55 9.12
CA ASN A 494 3.20 -21.42 9.61
C ASN A 494 3.69 -20.89 10.97
N THR A 495 3.52 -21.70 12.01
CA THR A 495 3.94 -21.42 13.39
C THR A 495 5.42 -21.07 13.52
N THR A 496 6.29 -21.61 12.66
CA THR A 496 7.72 -21.26 12.60
C THR A 496 7.91 -19.79 12.24
N VAL A 497 7.19 -19.33 11.21
CA VAL A 497 7.31 -17.97 10.69
C VAL A 497 6.79 -16.97 11.72
N LEU A 498 5.63 -17.28 12.30
CA LEU A 498 5.03 -16.45 13.34
C LEU A 498 5.90 -16.40 14.60
N ALA A 499 6.40 -17.54 15.08
CA ALA A 499 7.29 -17.58 16.25
C ALA A 499 8.58 -16.79 16.02
N ASN A 500 9.19 -16.91 14.84
CA ASN A 500 10.40 -16.14 14.52
C ASN A 500 10.12 -14.63 14.51
N ALA A 501 8.98 -14.20 13.96
CA ALA A 501 8.59 -12.80 13.97
C ALA A 501 8.32 -12.30 15.40
N MET A 502 7.60 -13.05 16.23
CA MET A 502 7.32 -12.70 17.63
C MET A 502 8.60 -12.66 18.48
N ASN A 503 9.49 -13.65 18.31
CA ASN A 503 10.76 -13.71 19.03
C ASN A 503 11.74 -12.60 18.61
N ALA A 504 11.63 -12.09 17.37
CA ALA A 504 12.48 -11.02 16.87
C ALA A 504 12.12 -9.64 17.45
N ASN A 505 10.91 -9.46 17.99
CA ASN A 505 10.47 -8.20 18.59
C ASN A 505 9.66 -8.39 19.90
N PRO A 506 10.34 -8.71 21.02
CA PRO A 506 9.67 -8.93 22.31
C PRO A 506 8.93 -7.72 22.87
N GLU A 507 9.43 -6.51 22.62
CA GLU A 507 8.79 -5.26 23.06
C GLU A 507 7.44 -5.07 22.36
N MET A 508 7.40 -5.26 21.04
CA MET A 508 6.14 -5.23 20.30
C MET A 508 5.15 -6.28 20.80
N MET A 509 5.60 -7.49 21.14
CA MET A 509 4.71 -8.51 21.72
C MET A 509 4.09 -8.02 23.05
N SER A 510 4.91 -7.41 23.91
CA SER A 510 4.44 -6.80 25.17
C SER A 510 3.44 -5.67 24.93
N ASP A 511 3.76 -4.72 24.05
CA ASP A 511 2.91 -3.58 23.73
C ASP A 511 1.59 -4.03 23.08
N MET A 512 1.66 -4.99 22.14
CA MET A 512 0.47 -5.55 21.51
C MET A 512 -0.46 -6.19 22.54
N MET A 513 0.05 -6.97 23.50
CA MET A 513 -0.81 -7.57 24.52
C MET A 513 -1.51 -6.52 25.39
N GLY A 514 -0.93 -5.33 25.58
CA GLY A 514 -1.57 -4.22 26.27
C GLY A 514 -2.76 -3.62 25.50
N ASP A 515 -2.70 -3.64 24.17
CA ASP A 515 -3.72 -3.06 23.28
C ASP A 515 -4.75 -4.10 22.77
N LEU A 516 -4.47 -5.39 22.89
CA LEU A 516 -5.34 -6.47 22.42
C LEU A 516 -6.54 -6.67 23.34
N ASN A 517 -7.70 -6.97 22.74
CA ASN A 517 -8.89 -7.36 23.47
C ASN A 517 -8.80 -8.85 23.86
N PRO A 518 -8.76 -9.21 25.16
CA PRO A 518 -8.62 -10.59 25.63
C PRO A 518 -9.69 -11.52 25.04
N ALA A 519 -10.92 -11.04 24.87
CA ALA A 519 -12.02 -11.80 24.30
C ALA A 519 -11.77 -12.25 22.86
N VAL A 520 -11.24 -11.35 22.03
CA VAL A 520 -10.96 -11.63 20.62
C VAL A 520 -9.87 -12.68 20.52
N ILE A 521 -8.82 -12.55 21.34
CA ILE A 521 -7.72 -13.51 21.41
C ILE A 521 -8.20 -14.85 21.95
N ALA A 522 -9.02 -14.89 22.99
CA ALA A 522 -9.62 -16.11 23.51
C ALA A 522 -10.41 -16.85 22.43
N SER A 523 -11.25 -16.15 21.65
CA SER A 523 -11.98 -16.75 20.54
C SER A 523 -11.04 -17.36 19.49
N VAL A 524 -9.95 -16.67 19.14
CA VAL A 524 -8.96 -17.16 18.18
C VAL A 524 -8.24 -18.40 18.72
N VAL A 525 -7.79 -18.38 19.98
CA VAL A 525 -7.12 -19.50 20.65
C VAL A 525 -8.04 -20.71 20.73
N ASN A 526 -9.29 -20.51 21.17
CA ASN A 526 -10.30 -21.55 21.32
C ASN A 526 -10.60 -22.27 20.00
N ALA A 527 -10.54 -21.56 18.88
CA ALA A 527 -10.76 -22.12 17.55
C ALA A 527 -9.50 -22.81 16.96
N ASN A 528 -8.32 -22.58 17.54
CA ASN A 528 -7.03 -22.96 16.97
C ASN A 528 -6.08 -23.66 17.98
N GLY A 529 -6.61 -24.40 18.95
CA GLY A 529 -5.82 -24.98 20.05
C GLY A 529 -4.55 -25.74 19.61
N ALA A 530 -4.63 -26.60 18.59
CA ALA A 530 -3.46 -27.34 18.09
C ALA A 530 -2.38 -26.43 17.48
N PHE A 531 -2.78 -25.37 16.78
CA PHE A 531 -1.84 -24.37 16.26
C PHE A 531 -1.15 -23.63 17.42
N MET A 532 -1.90 -23.25 18.46
CA MET A 532 -1.34 -22.57 19.63
C MET A 532 -0.34 -23.47 20.36
N THR A 533 -0.64 -24.76 20.50
CA THR A 533 0.28 -25.76 21.04
C THR A 533 1.61 -25.82 20.27
N ASP A 534 1.59 -25.84 18.94
CA ASP A 534 2.83 -25.84 18.16
C ASP A 534 3.55 -24.48 18.17
N LEU A 535 2.80 -23.36 18.24
CA LEU A 535 3.37 -22.03 18.37
C LEU A 535 4.14 -21.87 19.70
N MET A 536 3.55 -22.26 20.84
CA MET A 536 4.21 -22.15 22.15
C MET A 536 5.52 -22.92 22.22
N ASN A 537 5.60 -24.11 21.59
CA ASN A 537 6.83 -24.89 21.50
C ASN A 537 7.98 -24.16 20.77
N ARG A 538 7.69 -23.06 20.07
CA ARG A 538 8.64 -22.27 19.27
C ARG A 538 8.85 -20.86 19.83
N LEU A 539 8.00 -20.41 20.74
CA LEU A 539 8.15 -19.11 21.39
C LEU A 539 9.30 -19.14 22.39
N ASN A 540 9.96 -18.00 22.56
CA ASN A 540 10.92 -17.80 23.61
C ASN A 540 10.18 -17.59 24.94
N PRO A 541 10.37 -18.47 25.94
CA PRO A 541 9.63 -18.38 27.19
C PRO A 541 10.01 -17.17 28.04
N GLN A 542 11.26 -16.70 27.98
CA GLN A 542 11.70 -15.49 28.69
C GLN A 542 10.98 -14.24 28.17
N ASN A 543 10.94 -14.08 26.84
CA ASN A 543 10.27 -12.96 26.17
C ASN A 543 8.77 -13.00 26.44
N THR A 544 8.17 -14.19 26.39
CA THR A 544 6.75 -14.37 26.68
C THR A 544 6.44 -14.01 28.14
N ALA A 545 7.26 -14.47 29.09
CA ALA A 545 7.09 -14.13 30.51
C ALA A 545 7.20 -12.62 30.76
N ALA A 546 8.22 -11.95 30.19
CA ALA A 546 8.38 -10.51 30.33
C ALA A 546 7.15 -9.75 29.81
N ALA A 547 6.63 -10.18 28.67
CA ALA A 547 5.44 -9.59 28.07
C ALA A 547 4.18 -9.84 28.93
N LEU A 548 4.02 -11.04 29.51
CA LEU A 548 2.91 -11.35 30.43
C LEU A 548 3.01 -10.54 31.72
N ASN A 549 4.21 -10.41 32.29
CA ASN A 549 4.46 -9.63 33.50
C ASN A 549 4.09 -8.15 33.32
N ALA A 550 4.31 -7.60 32.12
CA ALA A 550 3.90 -6.24 31.77
C ALA A 550 2.37 -6.09 31.60
N ASN A 551 1.65 -7.20 31.36
CA ASN A 551 0.23 -7.20 30.96
C ASN A 551 -0.65 -8.10 31.85
N LYS A 552 -0.42 -8.08 33.18
CA LYS A 552 -1.17 -8.86 34.18
C LYS A 552 -2.68 -8.90 33.97
N GLN A 553 -3.29 -7.72 33.76
CA GLN A 553 -4.74 -7.60 33.58
C GLN A 553 -5.24 -8.32 32.31
N PHE A 554 -4.46 -8.27 31.22
CA PHE A 554 -4.80 -8.99 30.00
C PHE A 554 -4.83 -10.50 30.26
N LEU A 555 -3.83 -11.04 30.96
CA LEU A 555 -3.76 -12.46 31.31
C LEU A 555 -4.95 -12.88 32.19
N THR A 556 -5.27 -12.10 33.24
CA THR A 556 -6.44 -12.36 34.09
C THR A 556 -7.72 -12.42 33.26
N LEU A 557 -7.98 -11.41 32.43
CA LEU A 557 -9.18 -11.35 31.58
C LEU A 557 -9.22 -12.43 30.50
N LEU A 558 -8.06 -12.86 29.99
CA LEU A 558 -7.97 -13.92 28.99
C LEU A 558 -8.34 -15.29 29.56
N LEU A 559 -8.06 -15.50 30.86
CA LEU A 559 -8.28 -16.76 31.56
C LEU A 559 -9.60 -16.80 32.36
N HIS A 560 -10.25 -15.65 32.54
CA HIS A 560 -11.54 -15.53 33.22
C HIS A 560 -12.69 -15.92 32.29
N GLU A 561 -13.59 -16.79 32.75
CA GLU A 561 -14.67 -17.35 31.91
C GLU A 561 -15.95 -16.52 31.91
N ASP A 562 -16.15 -15.56 32.85
CA ASP A 562 -17.42 -14.84 33.07
C ASP A 562 -17.91 -13.92 31.94
N ALA A 563 -18.01 -14.43 30.73
CA ALA A 563 -19.20 -14.21 29.95
C ALA A 563 -20.25 -15.23 30.37
N ASP A 564 -21.16 -14.85 31.26
CA ASP A 564 -22.50 -15.44 31.20
C ASP A 564 -22.93 -15.35 29.72
N PRO A 565 -23.18 -16.47 29.01
CA PRO A 565 -23.58 -16.44 27.61
C PRO A 565 -24.86 -15.63 27.36
N GLY A 566 -25.60 -15.28 28.42
CA GLY A 566 -26.74 -14.38 28.41
C GLY A 566 -26.42 -12.88 28.49
N THR A 567 -25.18 -12.46 28.80
CA THR A 567 -24.81 -11.03 28.91
C THR A 567 -24.29 -10.51 27.57
N PRO A 568 -25.04 -9.66 26.85
CA PRO A 568 -24.61 -9.14 25.56
C PRO A 568 -23.32 -8.32 25.72
N GLY A 569 -22.26 -8.76 25.03
CA GLY A 569 -20.97 -8.04 24.98
C GLY A 569 -19.89 -8.57 25.92
N VAL A 570 -20.17 -9.56 26.76
CA VAL A 570 -19.13 -10.30 27.48
C VAL A 570 -18.81 -11.56 26.66
N GLN A 571 -17.53 -11.79 26.37
CA GLN A 571 -17.06 -12.88 25.53
C GLN A 571 -16.21 -13.83 26.39
N PRO A 572 -16.34 -15.15 26.22
CA PRO A 572 -15.69 -16.11 27.11
C PRO A 572 -14.17 -16.09 26.95
N GLY A 573 -13.44 -16.28 28.05
CA GLY A 573 -12.00 -16.53 28.07
C GLY A 573 -11.60 -17.84 27.36
N ILE A 574 -10.34 -18.22 27.52
CA ILE A 574 -9.83 -19.47 26.94
C ILE A 574 -10.52 -20.66 27.63
N LYS A 575 -11.02 -21.60 26.82
CA LYS A 575 -11.65 -22.83 27.28
C LYS A 575 -10.64 -23.68 28.05
N PRO A 576 -11.02 -24.26 29.20
CA PRO A 576 -10.13 -25.09 30.01
C PRO A 576 -9.44 -26.20 29.21
N ASP A 577 -10.18 -26.94 28.38
CA ASP A 577 -9.62 -28.04 27.57
C ASP A 577 -8.53 -27.59 26.58
N VAL A 578 -8.65 -26.37 26.05
CA VAL A 578 -7.65 -25.80 25.13
C VAL A 578 -6.39 -25.41 25.90
N LEU A 579 -6.58 -24.78 27.07
CA LEU A 579 -5.50 -24.37 27.95
C LEU A 579 -4.75 -25.58 28.52
N THR A 580 -5.46 -26.59 29.01
CA THR A 580 -4.86 -27.77 29.62
C THR A 580 -4.14 -28.63 28.59
N TYR A 581 -4.71 -28.80 27.39
CA TYR A 581 -4.03 -29.44 26.27
C TYR A 581 -2.73 -28.70 25.90
N ALA A 582 -2.78 -27.38 25.81
CA ALA A 582 -1.61 -26.53 25.58
C ALA A 582 -0.54 -26.75 26.66
N ILE A 583 -0.92 -26.62 27.93
CA ILE A 583 -0.02 -26.77 29.09
C ILE A 583 0.64 -28.16 29.12
N ASN A 584 -0.14 -29.23 28.95
CA ASN A 584 0.36 -30.61 29.00
C ASN A 584 1.30 -30.97 27.84
N ASN A 585 1.18 -30.30 26.68
CA ASN A 585 1.98 -30.60 25.48
C ASN A 585 3.17 -29.63 25.26
N ASN A 586 3.45 -28.72 26.22
CA ASN A 586 4.48 -27.68 26.08
C ASN A 586 5.42 -27.60 27.30
N GLN A 587 5.79 -28.73 27.88
CA GLN A 587 6.53 -28.78 29.15
C GLN A 587 7.80 -27.92 29.20
N ALA A 588 8.64 -27.96 28.14
CA ALA A 588 9.87 -27.17 28.11
C ALA A 588 9.60 -25.66 28.09
N PHE A 589 8.58 -25.24 27.33
CA PHE A 589 8.12 -23.85 27.30
C PHE A 589 7.54 -23.44 28.65
N MET A 590 6.68 -24.27 29.27
CA MET A 590 6.08 -23.98 30.58
C MET A 590 7.14 -23.86 31.69
N ASN A 591 8.14 -24.76 31.70
CA ASN A 591 9.27 -24.65 32.63
C ASN A 591 10.02 -23.32 32.45
N GLY A 592 10.34 -22.96 31.20
CA GLY A 592 10.99 -21.68 30.91
C GLY A 592 10.11 -20.48 31.27
N LEU A 593 8.80 -20.58 31.05
CA LEU A 593 7.85 -19.49 31.28
C LEU A 593 7.74 -19.21 32.78
N ILE A 594 7.46 -20.25 33.58
CA ILE A 594 7.37 -20.13 35.04
C ILE A 594 8.68 -19.62 35.62
N ALA A 595 9.83 -20.11 35.16
CA ALA A 595 11.14 -19.64 35.63
C ALA A 595 11.37 -18.12 35.44
N ASN A 596 10.61 -17.45 34.56
CA ASN A 596 10.79 -16.03 34.22
C ASN A 596 9.56 -15.16 34.54
N MET A 597 8.43 -15.75 34.94
CA MET A 597 7.26 -15.00 35.37
C MET A 597 7.43 -14.47 36.79
N ASP A 598 6.92 -13.27 37.07
CA ASP A 598 6.83 -12.81 38.46
C ASP A 598 5.71 -13.56 39.19
N ALA A 599 5.91 -13.83 40.47
CA ALA A 599 5.00 -14.64 41.27
C ALA A 599 3.58 -14.07 41.31
N GLU A 600 3.43 -12.74 41.34
CA GLU A 600 2.12 -12.08 41.32
C GLU A 600 1.41 -12.29 39.97
N SER A 601 2.10 -12.14 38.84
CA SER A 601 1.54 -12.46 37.50
C SER A 601 1.10 -13.90 37.38
N ALA A 602 1.92 -14.83 37.89
CA ALA A 602 1.62 -16.27 37.85
C ALA A 602 0.47 -16.64 38.80
N ALA A 603 0.33 -15.95 39.93
CA ALA A 603 -0.74 -16.18 40.91
C ALA A 603 -2.08 -15.58 40.49
N ALA A 604 -2.08 -14.46 39.77
CA ALA A 604 -3.29 -13.69 39.50
C ALA A 604 -4.43 -14.54 38.89
N PRO A 605 -4.18 -15.45 37.92
CA PRO A 605 -5.22 -16.37 37.44
C PRO A 605 -5.60 -17.43 38.48
N GLY A 606 -4.64 -17.96 39.25
CA GLY A 606 -4.90 -18.99 40.27
C GLY A 606 -5.77 -18.52 41.44
N ASN A 607 -5.86 -17.21 41.66
CA ASN A 607 -6.74 -16.61 42.66
C ASN A 607 -8.20 -16.51 42.23
N ASP A 608 -8.50 -16.78 40.96
CA ASP A 608 -9.87 -17.02 40.49
C ASP A 608 -10.24 -18.47 40.82
N SER A 609 -11.20 -18.64 41.74
CA SER A 609 -11.65 -19.95 42.18
C SER A 609 -12.16 -20.81 41.02
N ASP A 610 -12.83 -20.20 40.05
CA ASP A 610 -13.42 -20.90 38.93
C ASP A 610 -12.31 -21.35 37.97
N PHE A 611 -11.30 -20.51 37.78
CA PHE A 611 -10.11 -20.90 37.01
C PHE A 611 -9.37 -22.08 37.63
N SER A 612 -9.12 -22.03 38.93
CA SER A 612 -8.46 -23.11 39.66
C SER A 612 -9.28 -24.40 39.66
N GLU A 613 -10.61 -24.32 39.84
CA GLU A 613 -11.53 -25.46 39.75
C GLU A 613 -11.47 -26.12 38.36
N ARG A 614 -11.46 -25.32 37.29
CA ARG A 614 -11.39 -25.79 35.90
C ARG A 614 -10.08 -26.47 35.57
N LEU A 615 -8.96 -25.87 35.95
CA LEU A 615 -7.63 -26.45 35.74
C LEU A 615 -7.46 -27.77 36.49
N MET A 616 -8.05 -27.86 37.67
CA MET A 616 -7.97 -29.03 38.53
C MET A 616 -9.11 -30.02 38.29
N HIS A 617 -9.98 -29.83 37.29
CA HIS A 617 -10.99 -30.82 36.95
C HIS A 617 -10.33 -32.17 36.57
N PRO A 618 -10.89 -33.33 36.96
CA PRO A 618 -10.33 -34.63 36.58
C PRO A 618 -10.07 -34.75 35.07
N GLY A 619 -8.82 -35.05 34.71
CA GLY A 619 -8.37 -35.19 33.31
C GLY A 619 -7.93 -33.90 32.61
N ALA A 620 -7.98 -32.74 33.29
CA ALA A 620 -7.55 -31.46 32.75
C ALA A 620 -6.01 -31.33 32.74
N LEU A 621 -5.39 -30.96 33.87
CA LEU A 621 -3.93 -30.91 33.99
C LEU A 621 -3.32 -32.30 34.22
N ASP A 622 -2.18 -32.55 33.57
CA ASP A 622 -1.35 -33.75 33.81
C ASP A 622 -0.56 -33.58 35.12
N PRO A 623 -0.82 -34.40 36.16
CA PRO A 623 -0.11 -34.34 37.43
C PRO A 623 1.40 -34.49 37.28
N TYR A 624 1.88 -35.29 36.33
CA TYR A 624 3.31 -35.47 36.08
C TYR A 624 3.97 -34.17 35.60
N MET A 625 3.26 -33.42 34.75
CA MET A 625 3.74 -32.15 34.24
C MET A 625 3.86 -31.13 35.38
N VAL A 626 2.84 -31.03 36.24
CA VAL A 626 2.85 -30.14 37.41
C VAL A 626 3.93 -30.55 38.42
N ALA A 627 4.11 -31.84 38.69
CA ALA A 627 5.21 -32.32 39.54
C ALA A 627 6.59 -31.90 39.01
N ASN A 628 6.80 -31.99 37.69
CA ASN A 628 8.05 -31.55 37.07
C ASN A 628 8.23 -30.02 37.11
N LEU A 629 7.15 -29.24 36.97
CA LEU A 629 7.21 -27.79 37.16
C LEU A 629 7.65 -27.45 38.59
N ILE A 630 7.08 -28.16 39.58
CA ILE A 630 7.42 -28.01 41.01
C ILE A 630 8.89 -28.30 41.26
N SER A 631 9.39 -29.45 40.82
CA SER A 631 10.80 -29.82 41.04
C SER A 631 11.78 -28.91 40.29
N THR A 632 11.43 -28.47 39.08
CA THR A 632 12.33 -27.64 38.25
C THR A 632 12.36 -26.17 38.69
N ASN A 633 11.29 -25.66 39.32
CA ASN A 633 11.10 -24.23 39.59
C ASN A 633 10.83 -23.91 41.07
N GLY A 634 11.37 -24.72 42.00
CA GLY A 634 11.04 -24.64 43.43
C GLY A 634 11.13 -23.23 44.04
N SER A 635 12.14 -22.42 43.67
CA SER A 635 12.26 -21.04 44.17
C SER A 635 11.11 -20.13 43.72
N VAL A 636 10.77 -20.13 42.43
CA VAL A 636 9.67 -19.31 41.90
C VAL A 636 8.34 -19.80 42.44
N ILE A 637 8.16 -21.12 42.53
CA ILE A 637 6.92 -21.70 43.04
C ILE A 637 6.72 -21.35 44.51
N SER A 638 7.81 -21.27 45.28
CA SER A 638 7.73 -20.87 46.68
C SER A 638 7.29 -19.40 46.87
N GLU A 639 7.63 -18.53 45.92
CA GLU A 639 7.14 -17.15 45.87
C GLU A 639 5.68 -17.11 45.38
N LEU A 640 5.35 -17.85 44.32
CA LEU A 640 4.01 -18.00 43.76
C LEU A 640 3.00 -18.43 44.83
N VAL A 641 3.36 -19.44 45.64
CA VAL A 641 2.52 -19.92 46.74
C VAL A 641 2.15 -18.81 47.72
N GLY A 642 3.02 -17.81 47.92
CA GLY A 642 2.72 -16.65 48.77
C GLY A 642 1.67 -15.68 48.23
N HIS A 643 1.40 -15.75 46.93
CA HIS A 643 0.45 -14.90 46.25
C HIS A 643 -0.87 -15.62 45.93
N LEU A 644 -0.95 -16.93 46.16
CA LEU A 644 -2.16 -17.71 45.96
C LEU A 644 -3.17 -17.51 47.11
N ASP A 645 -4.46 -17.55 46.80
CA ASP A 645 -5.54 -17.60 47.80
C ASP A 645 -5.63 -19.03 48.37
N PRO A 646 -5.38 -19.21 49.68
CA PRO A 646 -5.49 -20.52 50.32
C PRO A 646 -6.86 -21.20 50.09
N GLN A 647 -7.95 -20.43 50.01
CA GLN A 647 -9.28 -20.99 49.77
C GLN A 647 -9.43 -21.54 48.36
N GLY A 648 -8.95 -20.81 47.35
CA GLY A 648 -8.95 -21.27 45.95
C GLY A 648 -8.12 -22.55 45.79
N VAL A 649 -6.93 -22.58 46.39
CA VAL A 649 -6.06 -23.76 46.38
C VAL A 649 -6.73 -24.94 47.08
N ALA A 650 -7.33 -24.75 48.25
CA ALA A 650 -8.00 -25.81 48.99
C ALA A 650 -9.21 -26.36 48.25
N ASN A 651 -10.05 -25.50 47.66
CA ASN A 651 -11.20 -25.93 46.85
C ASN A 651 -10.74 -26.79 45.67
N ALA A 652 -9.69 -26.37 44.98
CA ALA A 652 -9.18 -27.08 43.82
C ALA A 652 -8.56 -28.44 44.18
N ILE A 653 -7.86 -28.53 45.33
CA ILE A 653 -7.35 -29.80 45.86
C ILE A 653 -8.51 -30.73 46.27
N ASN A 654 -9.49 -30.21 47.00
CA ASN A 654 -10.64 -30.99 47.47
C ASN A 654 -11.50 -31.53 46.31
N LEU A 655 -11.60 -30.77 45.21
CA LEU A 655 -12.31 -31.19 44.00
C LEU A 655 -11.67 -32.43 43.34
N ASN A 656 -10.34 -32.53 43.37
CA ASN A 656 -9.61 -33.55 42.62
C ASN A 656 -8.49 -34.22 43.43
N GLY A 657 -8.91 -35.00 44.42
CA GLY A 657 -7.99 -35.84 45.21
C GLY A 657 -7.14 -36.81 44.37
N ALA A 658 -7.65 -37.27 43.23
CA ALA A 658 -6.90 -38.15 42.33
C ALA A 658 -5.70 -37.42 41.70
N PHE A 659 -5.87 -36.16 41.30
CA PHE A 659 -4.76 -35.34 40.82
C PHE A 659 -3.71 -35.14 41.91
N LEU A 660 -4.10 -34.83 43.15
CA LEU A 660 -3.15 -34.70 44.26
C LEU A 660 -2.38 -36.01 44.49
N THR A 661 -3.08 -37.15 44.41
CA THR A 661 -2.47 -38.48 44.55
C THR A 661 -1.36 -38.69 43.53
N GLU A 662 -1.67 -38.49 42.25
CA GLU A 662 -0.71 -38.65 41.15
C GLU A 662 0.41 -37.59 41.19
N LEU A 663 0.09 -36.36 41.62
CA LEU A 663 1.07 -35.30 41.82
C LEU A 663 2.11 -35.72 42.86
N MET A 664 1.67 -36.26 44.00
CA MET A 664 2.58 -36.74 45.05
C MET A 664 3.43 -37.90 44.55
N LEU A 665 2.84 -38.88 43.84
CA LEU A 665 3.56 -40.02 43.27
C LEU A 665 4.66 -39.62 42.28
N HIS A 666 4.53 -38.47 41.63
CA HIS A 666 5.47 -37.97 40.64
C HIS A 666 6.41 -36.88 41.15
N SER A 667 6.18 -36.38 42.37
CA SER A 667 7.02 -35.35 42.96
C SER A 667 8.28 -35.95 43.57
N ASN A 668 9.35 -35.15 43.62
CA ASN A 668 10.55 -35.53 44.36
C ASN A 668 10.38 -35.11 45.83
N ASN A 669 10.36 -36.10 46.71
CA ASN A 669 10.15 -35.88 48.15
C ASN A 669 11.23 -34.97 48.75
N GLU A 670 12.49 -35.06 48.28
CA GLU A 670 13.60 -34.23 48.76
C GLU A 670 13.37 -32.75 48.41
N ASP A 671 12.93 -32.49 47.16
CA ASP A 671 12.64 -31.14 46.69
C ASP A 671 11.45 -30.53 47.46
N LEU A 672 10.38 -31.32 47.67
CA LEU A 672 9.21 -30.87 48.44
C LEU A 672 9.55 -30.61 49.91
N THR A 673 10.33 -31.48 50.55
CA THR A 673 10.77 -31.28 51.93
C THR A 673 11.64 -30.02 52.06
N SER A 674 12.63 -29.83 51.19
CA SER A 674 13.45 -28.60 51.21
C SER A 674 12.61 -27.36 50.96
N MET A 675 11.67 -27.39 50.00
CA MET A 675 10.75 -26.27 49.77
C MET A 675 9.93 -25.91 51.01
N ILE A 676 9.41 -26.89 51.74
CA ILE A 676 8.63 -26.65 52.96
C ILE A 676 9.51 -26.14 54.10
N ASN A 677 10.68 -26.74 54.30
CA ASN A 677 11.58 -26.40 55.40
C ASN A 677 12.22 -25.02 55.24
N ASP A 678 12.62 -24.68 54.01
CA ASP A 678 13.44 -23.51 53.74
C ASP A 678 12.61 -22.26 53.37
N ASN A 679 11.28 -22.40 53.21
CA ASN A 679 10.40 -21.30 52.81
C ASN A 679 9.25 -21.02 53.81
N GLY A 680 9.39 -19.95 54.59
CA GLY A 680 8.38 -19.52 55.55
C GLY A 680 7.02 -19.12 54.94
N THR A 681 6.98 -18.73 53.66
CA THR A 681 5.75 -18.42 52.94
C THR A 681 4.94 -19.68 52.64
N ILE A 682 5.60 -20.77 52.22
CA ILE A 682 4.97 -22.08 52.07
C ILE A 682 4.44 -22.56 53.43
N GLN A 683 5.21 -22.39 54.50
CA GLN A 683 4.76 -22.77 55.86
C GLN A 683 3.50 -22.00 56.29
N ALA A 684 3.45 -20.69 56.01
CA ALA A 684 2.27 -19.87 56.27
C ALA A 684 1.06 -20.34 55.44
N MET A 685 1.24 -20.58 54.14
CA MET A 685 0.18 -21.14 53.29
C MET A 685 -0.30 -22.50 53.80
N LEU A 686 0.61 -23.41 54.18
CA LEU A 686 0.23 -24.72 54.74
C LEU A 686 -0.62 -24.56 56.00
N LYS A 687 -0.28 -23.60 56.87
CA LYS A 687 -1.07 -23.30 58.06
C LYS A 687 -2.48 -22.80 57.72
N ASP A 688 -2.60 -21.96 56.70
CA ASP A 688 -3.90 -21.43 56.25
C ASP A 688 -4.74 -22.49 55.52
N LEU A 689 -4.10 -23.39 54.78
CA LEU A 689 -4.74 -24.54 54.15
C LEU A 689 -5.27 -25.55 55.17
N VAL A 690 -4.62 -25.65 56.32
CA VAL A 690 -5.02 -26.55 57.41
C VAL A 690 -6.29 -26.03 58.08
N GLY A 691 -7.42 -26.62 57.67
CA GLY A 691 -8.78 -26.21 58.04
C GLY A 691 -9.68 -25.96 56.83
N LEU A 692 -9.07 -25.70 55.66
CA LEU A 692 -9.76 -25.57 54.37
C LEU A 692 -9.70 -26.89 53.57
N LEU A 693 -8.62 -27.66 53.75
CA LEU A 693 -8.46 -28.98 53.12
C LEU A 693 -9.36 -30.04 53.77
N ASP A 694 -9.94 -30.89 52.93
CA ASP A 694 -10.62 -32.10 53.36
C ASP A 694 -9.57 -33.16 53.73
N GLY A 695 -9.45 -33.42 55.03
CA GLY A 695 -8.51 -34.41 55.56
C GLY A 695 -8.73 -35.82 54.99
N ASP A 696 -9.94 -36.15 54.52
CA ASP A 696 -10.22 -37.43 53.87
C ASP A 696 -9.58 -37.50 52.46
N VAL A 697 -9.65 -36.40 51.71
CA VAL A 697 -9.01 -36.27 50.39
C VAL A 697 -7.49 -36.37 50.51
N ILE A 698 -6.90 -35.62 51.45
CA ILE A 698 -5.45 -35.66 51.69
C ILE A 698 -5.03 -37.04 52.21
N GLY A 699 -5.75 -37.59 53.19
CA GLY A 699 -5.46 -38.90 53.76
C GLY A 699 -5.49 -40.01 52.71
N GLN A 700 -6.51 -40.00 51.84
CA GLN A 700 -6.61 -40.95 50.73
C GLN A 700 -5.44 -40.79 49.76
N ALA A 701 -5.08 -39.57 49.38
CA ALA A 701 -4.00 -39.31 48.45
C ALA A 701 -2.64 -39.77 49.03
N MET A 702 -2.35 -39.44 50.29
CA MET A 702 -1.11 -39.86 50.95
C MET A 702 -1.05 -41.39 51.15
N SER A 703 -2.20 -42.07 51.32
CA SER A 703 -2.22 -43.53 51.48
C SER A 703 -1.73 -44.30 50.25
N GLN A 704 -1.75 -43.67 49.06
CA GLN A 704 -1.27 -44.28 47.82
C GLN A 704 0.24 -44.16 47.64
N ASP A 705 0.89 -43.22 48.34
CA ASP A 705 2.35 -43.10 48.39
C ASP A 705 2.89 -43.09 49.84
N PRO A 706 3.03 -44.28 50.45
CA PRO A 706 3.63 -44.40 51.77
C PRO A 706 5.06 -43.86 51.85
N GLY A 707 5.81 -43.84 50.73
CA GLY A 707 7.18 -43.35 50.68
C GLY A 707 7.28 -41.83 50.81
N MET A 708 6.32 -41.11 50.22
CA MET A 708 6.17 -39.66 50.43
C MET A 708 5.89 -39.33 51.88
N MET A 709 4.98 -40.06 52.53
CA MET A 709 4.70 -39.87 53.95
C MET A 709 5.93 -40.19 54.82
N GLU A 710 6.64 -41.28 54.54
CA GLU A 710 7.89 -41.62 55.24
C GLU A 710 8.94 -40.51 55.08
N ALA A 711 9.09 -39.96 53.87
CA ALA A 711 10.03 -38.88 53.58
C ALA A 711 9.64 -37.57 54.28
N MET A 712 8.36 -37.16 54.20
CA MET A 712 7.88 -35.94 54.85
C MET A 712 8.05 -35.97 56.38
N PHE A 713 7.98 -37.15 57.00
CA PHE A 713 8.14 -37.33 58.45
C PHE A 713 9.50 -37.90 58.86
N ALA A 714 10.47 -37.96 57.95
CA ALA A 714 11.84 -38.34 58.27
C ALA A 714 12.49 -37.32 59.23
N GLU A 715 13.57 -37.72 59.91
CA GLU A 715 14.30 -36.80 60.78
C GLU A 715 14.95 -35.69 59.92
N PRO A 716 14.88 -34.40 60.33
CA PRO A 716 15.57 -33.33 59.63
C PRO A 716 17.07 -33.64 59.45
N PRO A 717 17.68 -33.28 58.31
CA PRO A 717 17.14 -32.40 57.26
C PRO A 717 16.27 -33.12 56.20
N ASP A 718 16.16 -34.45 56.25
CA ASP A 718 15.57 -35.25 55.17
C ASP A 718 14.03 -35.23 55.17
N GLY A 719 13.41 -34.87 56.30
CA GLY A 719 11.97 -34.65 56.44
C GLY A 719 11.60 -33.25 56.91
N ILE A 720 10.29 -32.97 56.97
CA ILE A 720 9.77 -31.65 57.36
C ILE A 720 10.16 -31.36 58.81
N ASP A 721 10.64 -30.14 59.09
CA ASP A 721 10.95 -29.69 60.44
C ASP A 721 9.72 -29.89 61.33
N PRO A 722 9.81 -30.72 62.38
CA PRO A 722 8.71 -30.97 63.29
C PRO A 722 8.06 -29.70 63.85
N GLN A 723 8.81 -28.60 63.99
CA GLN A 723 8.26 -27.34 64.48
C GLN A 723 7.19 -26.77 63.53
N ILE A 724 7.33 -26.93 62.21
CA ILE A 724 6.34 -26.49 61.22
C ILE A 724 5.04 -27.28 61.44
N ILE A 725 5.14 -28.59 61.63
CA ILE A 725 3.98 -29.46 61.85
C ILE A 725 3.34 -29.17 63.22
N ILE A 726 4.14 -28.88 64.24
CA ILE A 726 3.66 -28.47 65.57
C ILE A 726 2.84 -27.18 65.47
N ASP A 727 3.35 -26.17 64.76
CA ASP A 727 2.66 -24.87 64.60
C ASP A 727 1.31 -25.00 63.86
N VAL A 728 1.20 -26.00 62.98
CA VAL A 728 -0.04 -26.39 62.30
C VAL A 728 -0.99 -27.12 63.27
N LEU A 729 -0.47 -27.97 64.14
CA LEU A 729 -1.22 -28.78 65.13
C LEU A 729 -1.74 -27.98 66.35
N GLU A 730 -1.27 -26.74 66.53
CA GLU A 730 -1.77 -25.87 67.59
C GLU A 730 -3.26 -25.49 67.38
N SER A 731 -3.76 -25.48 66.13
CA SER A 731 -5.17 -25.20 65.83
C SER A 731 -6.06 -26.44 66.01
N ASN A 732 -7.36 -26.23 66.29
CA ASN A 732 -8.30 -27.36 66.39
C ASN A 732 -8.50 -28.02 65.03
N GLU A 733 -8.49 -27.21 63.97
CA GLU A 733 -8.58 -27.58 62.58
C GLU A 733 -7.41 -28.49 62.19
N GLY A 734 -6.18 -28.16 62.61
CA GLY A 734 -5.01 -29.00 62.38
C GLY A 734 -5.06 -30.34 63.09
N ARG A 735 -5.63 -30.38 64.29
CA ARG A 735 -5.84 -31.65 65.02
C ARG A 735 -6.87 -32.55 64.34
N ASP A 736 -7.99 -31.99 63.88
CA ASP A 736 -9.00 -32.74 63.12
C ASP A 736 -8.42 -33.25 61.79
N PHE A 737 -7.72 -32.38 61.06
CA PHE A 737 -7.05 -32.70 59.82
C PHE A 737 -6.07 -33.86 59.96
N ILE A 738 -5.17 -33.82 60.95
CA ILE A 738 -4.21 -34.90 61.19
C ILE A 738 -4.91 -36.18 61.65
N THR A 739 -5.97 -36.08 62.45
CA THR A 739 -6.76 -37.26 62.85
C THR A 739 -7.35 -37.98 61.65
N LYS A 740 -7.87 -37.23 60.67
CA LYS A 740 -8.37 -37.78 59.40
C LYS A 740 -7.24 -38.42 58.59
N ILE A 741 -6.13 -37.72 58.36
CA ILE A 741 -4.97 -38.26 57.62
C ILE A 741 -4.48 -39.58 58.24
N MET A 742 -4.28 -39.62 59.56
CA MET A 742 -3.83 -40.82 60.25
C MET A 742 -4.84 -41.98 60.16
N GLY A 743 -6.14 -41.68 59.97
CA GLY A 743 -7.17 -42.68 59.74
C GLY A 743 -7.02 -43.47 58.43
N TYR A 744 -6.36 -42.87 57.43
CA TYR A 744 -6.08 -43.51 56.13
C TYR A 744 -4.73 -44.24 56.08
N MET A 745 -3.88 -44.09 57.11
CA MET A 745 -2.61 -44.78 57.17
C MET A 745 -2.81 -46.28 57.41
N SER A 746 -2.04 -47.11 56.70
CA SER A 746 -2.00 -48.55 57.00
C SER A 746 -1.48 -48.78 58.43
N PRO A 747 -1.90 -49.86 59.12
CA PRO A 747 -1.36 -50.24 60.42
C PRO A 747 0.17 -50.29 60.46
N SER A 748 0.83 -50.76 59.39
CA SER A 748 2.29 -50.79 59.29
C SER A 748 2.87 -49.39 59.08
N GLY A 749 2.34 -48.60 58.14
CA GLY A 749 2.82 -47.23 57.91
C GLY A 749 2.63 -46.34 59.14
N THR A 750 1.57 -46.55 59.91
CA THR A 750 1.38 -45.89 61.20
C THR A 750 2.43 -46.33 62.21
N VAL A 751 2.75 -47.64 62.29
CA VAL A 751 3.83 -48.13 63.15
C VAL A 751 5.17 -47.53 62.75
N ASP A 752 5.50 -47.53 61.47
CA ASP A 752 6.77 -47.05 60.93
C ASP A 752 6.91 -45.54 61.20
N LEU A 753 5.86 -44.76 60.91
CA LEU A 753 5.76 -43.34 61.28
C LEU A 753 6.01 -43.15 62.78
N LEU A 754 5.25 -43.84 63.64
CA LEU A 754 5.37 -43.77 65.10
C LEU A 754 6.78 -44.14 65.60
N THR A 755 7.52 -45.00 64.88
CA THR A 755 8.87 -45.41 65.27
C THR A 755 9.98 -44.54 64.70
N SER A 756 9.78 -43.92 63.54
CA SER A 756 10.79 -43.18 62.79
C SER A 756 10.74 -41.66 63.00
N SER A 757 9.59 -41.11 63.41
CA SER A 757 9.36 -39.65 63.54
C SER A 757 10.07 -38.97 64.73
N GLY A 758 11.03 -39.61 65.40
CA GLY A 758 11.70 -39.02 66.57
C GLY A 758 10.76 -38.60 67.71
N ASN A 759 11.01 -37.42 68.32
CA ASN A 759 10.21 -36.87 69.42
C ASN A 759 8.87 -36.24 68.97
N PHE A 760 8.69 -35.99 67.66
CA PHE A 760 7.49 -35.32 67.13
C PHE A 760 6.20 -35.98 67.60
N ILE A 761 6.13 -37.30 67.53
CA ILE A 761 4.93 -38.05 67.94
C ILE A 761 4.80 -38.15 69.46
N SER A 762 5.90 -38.08 70.20
CA SER A 762 5.85 -37.91 71.64
C SER A 762 5.11 -36.62 72.00
N ASP A 763 5.41 -35.53 71.30
CA ASP A 763 4.77 -34.23 71.51
C ASP A 763 3.31 -34.23 71.03
N LEU A 764 3.03 -34.85 69.87
CA LEU A 764 1.68 -35.05 69.35
C LEU A 764 0.78 -35.85 70.30
N LEU A 765 1.32 -36.92 70.91
CA LEU A 765 0.63 -37.74 71.91
C LEU A 765 0.49 -37.03 73.26
N TYR A 766 1.47 -36.20 73.65
CA TYR A 766 1.42 -35.40 74.88
C TYR A 766 0.32 -34.32 74.81
N TRP A 767 0.13 -33.72 73.63
CA TRP A 767 -0.81 -32.60 73.42
C TRP A 767 -2.27 -33.06 73.27
N ASN A 768 -2.50 -34.31 72.85
CA ASN A 768 -3.81 -34.79 72.40
C ASN A 768 -4.50 -35.75 73.40
N ASN A 769 -4.33 -35.49 74.70
CA ASN A 769 -4.72 -36.38 75.81
C ASN A 769 -6.25 -36.66 75.94
N SER A 770 -7.11 -36.18 75.03
CA SER A 770 -8.57 -36.44 75.04
C SER A 770 -9.23 -36.74 73.67
N THR A 771 -8.53 -36.63 72.54
CA THR A 771 -9.18 -36.59 71.20
C THR A 771 -8.63 -37.55 70.14
N LEU A 772 -7.70 -38.44 70.50
CA LEU A 772 -7.15 -39.46 69.59
C LEU A 772 -8.12 -40.63 69.28
N ALA A 773 -9.41 -40.34 69.09
CA ALA A 773 -10.47 -41.33 68.93
C ALA A 773 -10.42 -42.14 67.60
N GLY A 774 -9.42 -41.90 66.74
CA GLY A 774 -9.27 -42.57 65.43
C GLY A 774 -8.10 -43.56 65.31
N LEU A 775 -7.11 -43.53 66.21
CA LEU A 775 -5.95 -44.42 66.10
C LEU A 775 -6.28 -45.80 66.66
N ASN A 776 -6.08 -46.85 65.85
CA ASN A 776 -6.29 -48.22 66.29
C ASN A 776 -5.37 -48.53 67.50
N PRO A 777 -5.90 -48.86 68.69
CA PRO A 777 -5.09 -49.12 69.88
C PRO A 777 -4.03 -50.20 69.67
N GLN A 778 -4.30 -51.19 68.81
CA GLN A 778 -3.36 -52.26 68.48
C GLN A 778 -2.16 -51.75 67.68
N VAL A 779 -2.34 -50.72 66.85
CA VAL A 779 -1.27 -50.07 66.08
C VAL A 779 -0.33 -49.31 67.02
N ILE A 780 -0.88 -48.58 67.99
CA ILE A 780 -0.11 -47.91 69.04
C ILE A 780 0.68 -48.93 69.86
N ILE A 781 0.05 -50.05 70.24
CA ILE A 781 0.72 -51.15 70.97
C ILE A 781 1.84 -51.78 70.13
N ASN A 782 1.63 -51.97 68.83
CA ASN A 782 2.64 -52.53 67.92
C ASN A 782 3.80 -51.56 67.73
N ALA A 783 3.52 -50.26 67.59
CA ALA A 783 4.54 -49.21 67.54
C ALA A 783 5.35 -49.15 68.84
N LEU A 784 4.70 -49.28 70.00
CA LEU A 784 5.35 -49.36 71.31
C LEU A 784 6.21 -50.61 71.52
N ALA A 785 5.91 -51.70 70.82
CA ALA A 785 6.72 -52.92 70.87
C ALA A 785 8.09 -52.73 70.19
N GLY A 786 8.15 -51.86 69.17
CA GLY A 786 9.34 -51.57 68.37
C GLY A 786 9.84 -52.76 67.54
N PRO A 787 10.83 -52.56 66.65
CA PRO A 787 11.44 -53.64 65.90
C PRO A 787 12.10 -54.66 66.83
N ALA A 788 11.94 -55.95 66.53
CA ALA A 788 12.45 -57.05 67.34
C ALA A 788 13.99 -57.06 67.35
N GLY A 789 14.62 -56.42 68.34
CA GLY A 789 16.08 -56.48 68.51
C GLY A 789 16.71 -55.38 69.37
N ASN A 790 16.09 -54.20 69.52
CA ASN A 790 16.65 -53.13 70.37
C ASN A 790 15.57 -52.22 70.99
N PRO A 791 14.98 -52.63 72.12
CA PRO A 791 13.89 -51.87 72.77
C PRO A 791 14.26 -50.48 73.28
N ASN A 792 15.56 -50.15 73.36
CA ASN A 792 16.04 -48.83 73.81
C ASN A 792 16.01 -47.77 72.71
N GLN A 793 15.84 -48.14 71.44
CA GLN A 793 15.75 -47.19 70.33
C GLN A 793 14.34 -46.62 70.12
N ASN A 794 13.31 -47.28 70.66
CA ASN A 794 11.93 -46.86 70.52
C ASN A 794 11.67 -45.56 71.33
N VAL A 795 11.49 -44.44 70.62
CA VAL A 795 11.28 -43.11 71.21
C VAL A 795 9.95 -43.05 71.96
N LEU A 796 8.87 -43.60 71.39
CA LEU A 796 7.56 -43.74 72.05
C LEU A 796 7.67 -44.45 73.40
N ARG A 797 8.45 -45.54 73.44
CA ARG A 797 8.70 -46.31 74.66
C ARG A 797 9.47 -45.50 75.70
N ARG A 798 10.46 -44.70 75.29
CA ARG A 798 11.23 -43.81 76.18
C ARG A 798 10.34 -42.69 76.74
N THR A 799 9.54 -42.03 75.89
CA THR A 799 8.62 -40.97 76.33
C THR A 799 7.61 -41.48 77.36
N ILE A 800 6.99 -42.64 77.11
CA ILE A 800 6.05 -43.24 78.06
C ILE A 800 6.78 -43.69 79.35
N MET A 801 8.01 -44.19 79.24
CA MET A 801 8.81 -44.58 80.41
C MET A 801 9.25 -43.42 81.31
N TYR A 802 9.41 -42.20 80.78
CA TYR A 802 10.03 -41.09 81.51
C TYR A 802 9.14 -39.86 81.76
N GLY A 803 7.94 -39.73 81.15
CA GLY A 803 7.18 -38.47 81.22
C GLY A 803 5.64 -38.55 81.32
N CYS A 804 5.02 -39.72 81.15
CA CYS A 804 3.56 -39.81 81.06
C CYS A 804 2.92 -40.49 82.28
N SER A 805 2.20 -39.74 83.12
CA SER A 805 1.45 -40.29 84.27
C SER A 805 0.07 -40.82 83.91
N ARG A 806 -0.38 -40.61 82.65
CA ARG A 806 -1.71 -41.02 82.19
C ARG A 806 -1.72 -41.29 80.68
N VAL A 807 -2.10 -42.50 80.27
CA VAL A 807 -2.33 -42.85 78.86
C VAL A 807 -3.84 -42.99 78.65
N SER A 808 -4.50 -41.86 78.40
CA SER A 808 -5.96 -41.77 78.34
C SER A 808 -6.59 -42.60 77.22
N ILE A 809 -5.91 -42.76 76.07
CA ILE A 809 -6.33 -43.65 74.96
C ILE A 809 -6.63 -45.07 75.43
N LEU A 810 -5.82 -45.59 76.35
CA LEU A 810 -5.94 -46.95 76.86
C LEU A 810 -6.74 -47.00 78.18
N GLY A 811 -7.16 -45.84 78.70
CA GLY A 811 -7.78 -45.71 80.01
C GLY A 811 -6.84 -46.05 81.17
N TRP A 812 -5.52 -45.89 81.00
CA TRP A 812 -4.51 -46.28 81.99
C TRP A 812 -4.02 -45.06 82.78
N ASP A 813 -4.26 -45.06 84.09
CA ASP A 813 -3.54 -44.22 85.04
C ASP A 813 -2.24 -44.97 85.42
N LEU A 814 -1.09 -44.37 85.11
CA LEU A 814 0.23 -44.97 85.37
C LEU A 814 0.86 -44.26 86.57
N ASP A 815 0.89 -44.95 87.70
CA ASP A 815 1.70 -44.51 88.84
C ASP A 815 3.19 -44.49 88.43
N SER A 816 3.98 -43.63 89.08
CA SER A 816 5.35 -43.16 88.76
C SER A 816 6.44 -44.13 88.21
N TRP A 817 6.14 -45.41 87.97
CA TRP A 817 7.01 -46.47 87.46
C TRP A 817 6.37 -47.18 86.24
N GLY A 818 5.87 -46.40 85.28
CA GLY A 818 4.82 -46.77 84.32
C GLY A 818 5.06 -47.90 83.30
N TRP A 819 6.22 -48.58 83.24
CA TRP A 819 6.47 -49.58 82.18
C TRP A 819 6.71 -51.02 82.63
N SER A 820 7.15 -51.26 83.87
CA SER A 820 7.17 -52.63 84.43
C SER A 820 5.74 -53.19 84.54
N GLN A 821 4.77 -52.33 84.86
CA GLN A 821 3.36 -52.68 85.03
C GLN A 821 2.68 -53.08 83.71
N VAL A 822 3.02 -52.42 82.60
CA VAL A 822 2.44 -52.74 81.28
C VAL A 822 3.05 -54.02 80.68
N VAL A 823 4.34 -54.26 80.91
CA VAL A 823 4.98 -55.54 80.55
C VAL A 823 4.38 -56.70 81.35
N ASP A 824 4.00 -56.49 82.60
CA ASP A 824 3.33 -57.52 83.41
C ASP A 824 1.85 -57.69 83.08
N ALA A 825 1.13 -56.64 82.64
CA ALA A 825 -0.23 -56.76 82.10
C ALA A 825 -0.28 -57.62 80.81
N ARG A 826 0.74 -57.53 79.95
CA ARG A 826 0.85 -58.38 78.73
C ARG A 826 1.06 -59.88 79.04
N LYS A 827 1.53 -60.22 80.24
CA LYS A 827 1.65 -61.62 80.69
C LYS A 827 0.32 -62.19 81.23
N ALA A 828 -0.66 -61.35 81.55
CA ALA A 828 -1.96 -61.77 82.07
C ALA A 828 -2.96 -62.10 80.94
N ASN A 829 -2.62 -63.08 80.09
CA ASN A 829 -3.45 -63.48 78.94
C ASN A 829 -4.55 -64.51 79.31
N SER A 830 -5.12 -64.43 80.52
CA SER A 830 -6.24 -65.29 80.92
C SER A 830 -7.38 -64.45 81.50
N ALA A 831 -8.54 -64.52 80.84
CA ALA A 831 -9.75 -63.83 81.24
C ALA A 831 -10.26 -64.37 82.58
N GLY A 832 -10.36 -63.51 83.61
CA GLY A 832 -11.13 -63.86 84.82
C GLY A 832 -10.69 -63.32 86.17
N ASN A 833 -9.84 -62.28 86.30
CA ASN A 833 -9.53 -61.74 87.63
C ASN A 833 -9.55 -60.21 87.69
N PRO A 834 -10.66 -59.60 88.14
CA PRO A 834 -10.72 -58.16 88.39
C PRO A 834 -10.17 -57.89 89.80
N HIS A 835 -9.21 -56.95 89.87
CA HIS A 835 -8.65 -56.37 91.08
C HIS A 835 -7.65 -57.23 91.88
N ARG A 836 -6.36 -57.00 91.59
CA ARG A 836 -5.36 -56.61 92.60
C ARG A 836 -4.32 -55.67 91.98
N TRP A 837 -4.49 -54.39 92.26
CA TRP A 837 -3.42 -53.48 92.65
C TRP A 837 -3.69 -53.14 94.12
#